data_AF-A0A251WH72-F1
#
_entry.id   AF-A0A251WH72-F1
#
_cell.length_a   1.000
_cell.length_b   1.000
_cell.length_c   1.000
_cell.angle_alpha   90.00
_cell.angle_beta   90.00
_cell.angle_gamma   90.00
#
_symmetry.space_group_name_H-M   'P 1'
#
loop_
_entity.id
_entity.type
_entity.pdbx_description
1 polymer ?
#
loop_
_entity_poly.entity_id
_entity_poly.type
_entity_poly.pdbx_seq_one_letter_code
_entity_poly.pdbx_strand_id
1 'polypeptide(L)'
;MNARRRSAWLLDRLRTAWMRSGTFLTALGITTGIIALRSTGILQGWEFSVSDQFFRLRPPEPRDERILIIGIDEADLQWVGDWPIDNKTLTQLLQTLKAANPRAIGLDLYRDLPNDNQYLELVEVMKSMPNLIGIEQLPDQSNADGVKPAAPLDELGQVGFNNIIPDPDQTVRRSILYWQADKRPLYQESFALKLAQLYLKPYDISPKRAKPNSRDLKLGSAVFHQLKADDGNYIRADVGAYQIWVNFRGGTGSFHIVSLSQVLKGDVSQDLIRDRIVLIGSTAVSLKDFSATPYNSDLHLFGKRQRTQLMSGVELQAQFISQIISAVLDHRPLLRNGSEGLEWVWIGLWTWLGTVMCWRLRTPRRSLAAIAVACIIVVGVGYAAFRWSWIIPVVPPILGLVGAAAVITSYVAHSEEELKRSTEFLRRVIDSIPDPVFVKDKQHRWIVLNEAYARFVGVPVADLVGRTVYDVFPKHEADVFWQQDAQVFRRETEQENEEQLTNIYGTTYCIATKRSLHKDAAGNLLLVGVIRDITQRKSVEEELRRTTAELSKSNEELRQSQNRLSYLANHDPLTGLPNRQYFHEKLQQAIEWAEANRRQVALLFLDLDGFKQVNDTLGHSIGDQLLKSVSKRLTCCLRVSDTVARLGGDEFTVILPAVPGIQEVIRVADKILHTLAQPFVLEGHTVRVTTSIGISLYPNHAEDLDTLLQQADAAMYRAKQAGKSQFAIANQTDYQID
;
A
#
# COMPACT_ATOMS: atom_id res chain seq x y z
N MET A 1 -11.94 -21.03 -23.35
CA MET A 1 -10.79 -20.25 -23.87
C MET A 1 -11.00 -18.72 -23.94
N ASN A 2 -12.21 -18.16 -23.82
CA ASN A 2 -12.45 -16.72 -24.03
C ASN A 2 -12.34 -15.80 -22.79
N ALA A 3 -12.41 -16.32 -21.55
CA ALA A 3 -12.34 -15.49 -20.34
C ALA A 3 -10.91 -15.07 -19.94
N ARG A 4 -9.93 -15.99 -20.02
CA ARG A 4 -8.49 -15.65 -19.83
C ARG A 4 -7.98 -14.63 -20.85
N ARG A 5 -8.49 -14.66 -22.09
CA ARG A 5 -8.18 -13.65 -23.10
C ARG A 5 -8.82 -12.29 -22.79
N ARG A 6 -10.04 -12.26 -22.25
CA ARG A 6 -10.74 -11.00 -21.89
C ARG A 6 -10.18 -10.33 -20.64
N SER A 7 -9.78 -11.08 -19.61
CA SER A 7 -9.14 -10.50 -18.41
C SER A 7 -7.71 -10.03 -18.68
N ALA A 8 -6.93 -10.80 -19.47
CA ALA A 8 -5.64 -10.36 -19.97
C ALA A 8 -5.78 -9.10 -20.83
N TRP A 9 -6.80 -9.02 -21.71
CA TRP A 9 -7.06 -7.85 -22.55
C TRP A 9 -7.50 -6.62 -21.76
N LEU A 10 -8.31 -6.76 -20.71
CA LEU A 10 -8.73 -5.64 -19.85
C LEU A 10 -7.58 -5.10 -18.99
N LEU A 11 -6.77 -6.00 -18.41
CA LEU A 11 -5.55 -5.61 -17.71
C LEU A 11 -4.54 -4.96 -18.66
N ASP A 12 -4.43 -5.45 -19.89
CA ASP A 12 -3.56 -4.87 -20.91
C ASP A 12 -4.09 -3.51 -21.40
N ARG A 13 -5.42 -3.32 -21.47
CA ARG A 13 -6.07 -2.06 -21.83
C ARG A 13 -5.97 -1.00 -20.73
N LEU A 14 -6.12 -1.39 -19.47
CA LEU A 14 -5.88 -0.50 -18.32
C LEU A 14 -4.39 -0.18 -18.17
N ARG A 15 -3.51 -1.15 -18.43
CA ARG A 15 -2.05 -0.93 -18.50
C ARG A 15 -1.66 0.01 -19.63
N THR A 16 -2.26 -0.11 -20.81
CA THR A 16 -1.98 0.79 -21.94
C THR A 16 -2.59 2.17 -21.75
N ALA A 17 -3.76 2.28 -21.12
CA ALA A 17 -4.35 3.57 -20.74
C ALA A 17 -3.49 4.30 -19.68
N TRP A 18 -3.07 3.60 -18.62
CA TRP A 18 -2.20 4.18 -17.59
C TRP A 18 -0.78 4.43 -18.10
N MET A 19 -0.26 3.59 -19.00
CA MET A 19 0.99 3.85 -19.72
C MET A 19 0.92 5.13 -20.53
N ARG A 20 -0.23 5.49 -21.11
CA ARG A 20 -0.37 6.73 -21.89
C ARG A 20 -0.55 7.95 -20.99
N SER A 21 -1.41 7.86 -19.98
CA SER A 21 -1.73 9.02 -19.14
C SER A 21 -0.71 9.24 -18.01
N GLY A 22 -0.27 8.18 -17.33
CA GLY A 22 0.66 8.25 -16.21
C GLY A 22 2.07 8.66 -16.61
N THR A 23 2.66 8.03 -17.65
CA THR A 23 4.02 8.40 -18.08
C THR A 23 4.07 9.80 -18.67
N PHE A 24 3.01 10.23 -19.36
CA PHE A 24 2.91 11.59 -19.89
C PHE A 24 2.83 12.64 -18.79
N LEU A 25 1.99 12.43 -17.76
CA LEU A 25 1.90 13.34 -16.62
C LEU A 25 3.21 13.41 -15.83
N THR A 26 3.87 12.27 -15.61
CA THR A 26 5.19 12.24 -14.95
C THR A 26 6.24 12.98 -15.78
N ALA A 27 6.29 12.73 -17.10
CA ALA A 27 7.23 13.41 -17.98
C ALA A 27 6.99 14.92 -18.01
N LEU A 28 5.72 15.35 -18.07
CA LEU A 28 5.34 16.76 -18.03
C LEU A 28 5.77 17.42 -16.72
N GLY A 29 5.50 16.78 -15.56
CA GLY A 29 5.91 17.29 -14.26
C GLY A 29 7.42 17.45 -14.12
N ILE A 30 8.20 16.45 -14.55
CA ILE A 30 9.67 16.50 -14.55
C ILE A 30 10.16 17.60 -15.50
N THR A 31 9.61 17.68 -16.72
CA THR A 31 10.00 18.68 -17.72
C THR A 31 9.77 20.09 -17.21
N THR A 32 8.58 20.37 -16.65
CA THR A 32 8.26 21.68 -16.08
C THR A 32 9.21 22.02 -14.93
N GLY A 33 9.51 21.06 -14.05
CA GLY A 33 10.49 21.26 -12.97
C GLY A 33 11.89 21.58 -13.48
N ILE A 34 12.33 20.92 -14.56
CA ILE A 34 13.64 21.17 -15.18
C ILE A 34 13.68 22.52 -15.89
N ILE A 35 12.63 22.93 -16.59
CA ILE A 35 12.55 24.25 -17.23
C ILE A 35 12.58 25.35 -16.15
N ALA A 36 11.85 25.17 -15.05
CA ALA A 36 11.90 26.08 -13.91
C ALA A 36 13.28 26.12 -13.25
N LEU A 37 13.95 24.97 -13.11
CA LEU A 37 15.33 24.93 -12.60
C LEU A 37 16.28 25.64 -13.56
N ARG A 38 16.13 25.43 -14.87
CA ARG A 38 16.92 26.08 -15.90
C ARG A 38 16.78 27.59 -15.79
N SER A 39 15.56 28.15 -15.75
CA SER A 39 15.34 29.60 -15.72
C SER A 39 15.99 30.33 -14.53
N THR A 40 16.39 29.61 -13.47
CA THR A 40 17.19 30.19 -12.38
C THR A 40 18.62 30.56 -12.79
N GLY A 41 19.18 29.92 -13.84
CA GLY A 41 20.57 30.06 -14.25
C GLY A 41 21.51 28.97 -13.70
N ILE A 42 21.06 28.13 -12.76
CA ILE A 42 21.94 27.18 -12.06
C ILE A 42 22.58 26.11 -12.97
N LEU A 43 21.91 25.79 -14.08
CA LEU A 43 22.39 24.79 -15.06
C LEU A 43 23.37 25.37 -16.09
N GLN A 44 23.48 26.70 -16.18
CA GLN A 44 24.25 27.39 -17.23
C GLN A 44 25.74 27.02 -17.22
N GLY A 45 26.37 26.95 -16.04
CA GLY A 45 27.79 26.59 -15.94
C GLY A 45 28.09 25.18 -16.47
N TRP A 46 27.16 24.23 -16.26
CA TRP A 46 27.32 22.86 -16.76
C TRP A 46 27.17 22.80 -18.28
N GLU A 47 26.25 23.59 -18.85
CA GLU A 47 26.10 23.70 -20.31
C GLU A 47 27.31 24.36 -20.98
N PHE A 48 27.94 25.34 -20.34
CA PHE A 48 29.20 25.90 -20.80
C PHE A 48 30.32 24.86 -20.79
N SER A 49 30.47 24.09 -19.72
CA SER A 49 31.46 23.00 -19.67
C SER A 49 31.26 21.98 -20.79
N VAL A 50 30.01 21.60 -21.10
CA VAL A 50 29.71 20.68 -22.21
C VAL A 50 30.07 21.30 -23.56
N SER A 51 29.70 22.56 -23.77
CA SER A 51 29.99 23.28 -25.03
C SER A 51 31.49 23.47 -25.25
N ASP A 52 32.23 23.78 -24.19
CA ASP A 52 33.69 23.90 -24.23
C ASP A 52 34.35 22.56 -24.57
N GLN A 53 33.81 21.46 -24.03
CA GLN A 53 34.27 20.13 -24.40
C GLN A 53 34.00 19.84 -25.89
N PHE A 54 32.90 20.33 -26.46
CA PHE A 54 32.64 20.18 -27.90
C PHE A 54 33.63 20.95 -28.77
N PHE A 55 34.11 22.13 -28.33
CA PHE A 55 35.22 22.81 -29.00
C PHE A 55 36.49 21.95 -28.95
N ARG A 56 36.87 21.43 -27.77
CA ARG A 56 38.07 20.60 -27.60
C ARG A 56 38.04 19.28 -28.37
N LEU A 57 36.86 18.69 -28.53
CA LEU A 57 36.66 17.46 -29.32
C LEU A 57 36.55 17.74 -30.82
N ARG A 58 36.46 18.99 -31.25
CA ARG A 58 36.35 19.34 -32.67
C ARG A 58 37.70 19.01 -33.37
N PRO A 59 37.67 18.38 -34.55
CA PRO A 59 38.86 18.26 -35.39
C PRO A 59 39.51 19.62 -35.62
N PRO A 60 40.86 19.71 -35.56
CA PRO A 60 41.57 20.97 -35.73
C PRO A 60 41.32 21.55 -37.13
N GLU A 61 41.02 22.84 -37.19
CA GLU A 61 40.95 23.59 -38.45
C GLU A 61 42.36 24.02 -38.89
N PRO A 62 42.61 24.16 -40.21
CA PRO A 62 43.87 24.70 -40.70
C PRO A 62 44.06 26.15 -40.22
N ARG A 63 45.33 26.56 -40.09
CA ARG A 63 45.71 27.92 -39.73
C ARG A 63 45.11 28.93 -40.71
N ASP A 64 44.72 30.09 -40.21
CA ASP A 64 44.25 31.17 -41.08
C ASP A 64 45.45 31.93 -41.65
N GLU A 65 45.82 31.62 -42.88
CA GLU A 65 46.93 32.26 -43.58
C GLU A 65 46.68 33.75 -43.86
N ARG A 66 45.45 34.26 -43.74
CA ARG A 66 45.17 35.68 -44.03
C ARG A 66 45.63 36.62 -42.92
N ILE A 67 45.98 36.08 -41.75
CA ILE A 67 46.35 36.86 -40.56
C ILE A 67 47.76 36.46 -40.10
N LEU A 68 48.64 37.45 -40.00
CA LEU A 68 49.96 37.35 -39.37
C LEU A 68 49.91 38.10 -38.03
N ILE A 69 50.43 37.49 -36.97
CA ILE A 69 50.63 38.15 -35.68
C ILE A 69 52.12 38.43 -35.51
N ILE A 70 52.46 39.68 -35.27
CA ILE A 70 53.75 40.13 -34.78
C ILE A 70 53.62 40.22 -33.26
N GLY A 71 54.01 39.14 -32.60
CA GLY A 71 53.93 39.00 -31.15
C GLY A 71 55.14 39.64 -30.50
N ILE A 72 54.92 40.51 -29.53
CA ILE A 72 55.98 41.04 -28.68
C ILE A 72 56.11 40.06 -27.52
N ASP A 73 57.12 39.19 -27.61
CA ASP A 73 57.39 38.17 -26.59
C ASP A 73 58.34 38.67 -25.49
N GLU A 74 58.63 37.81 -24.51
CA GLU A 74 59.50 38.15 -23.40
C GLU A 74 60.95 38.44 -23.85
N ALA A 75 61.41 37.81 -24.94
CA ALA A 75 62.74 38.04 -25.48
C ALA A 75 62.81 39.41 -26.19
N ASP A 76 61.73 39.81 -26.86
CA ASP A 76 61.59 41.14 -27.45
C ASP A 76 61.58 42.23 -26.37
N LEU A 77 60.85 42.03 -25.27
CA LEU A 77 60.86 42.97 -24.14
C LEU A 77 62.25 43.13 -23.52
N GLN A 78 63.00 42.03 -23.37
CA GLN A 78 64.37 42.06 -22.89
C GLN A 78 65.33 42.73 -23.89
N TRP A 79 65.09 42.55 -25.19
CA TRP A 79 65.90 43.16 -26.25
C TRP A 79 65.70 44.67 -26.37
N VAL A 80 64.44 45.13 -26.28
CA VAL A 80 64.10 46.57 -26.28
C VAL A 80 64.49 47.22 -24.94
N GLY A 81 64.30 46.52 -23.84
CA GLY A 81 64.65 46.96 -22.49
C GLY A 81 63.65 47.91 -21.82
N ASP A 82 62.50 48.18 -22.45
CA ASP A 82 61.45 49.06 -21.91
C ASP A 82 60.04 48.61 -22.34
N TRP A 83 59.01 48.97 -21.56
CA TRP A 83 57.60 48.78 -21.88
C TRP A 83 56.74 49.96 -21.40
N PRO A 84 55.88 50.55 -22.24
CA PRO A 84 55.62 50.23 -23.65
C PRO A 84 56.87 50.40 -24.55
N ILE A 85 56.91 49.69 -25.68
CA ILE A 85 58.03 49.80 -26.65
C ILE A 85 58.27 51.28 -26.99
N ASP A 86 59.52 51.70 -27.20
CA ASP A 86 59.81 53.09 -27.53
C ASP A 86 59.24 53.52 -28.91
N ASN A 87 59.01 54.82 -29.07
CA ASN A 87 58.39 55.37 -30.29
C ASN A 87 59.24 55.14 -31.54
N LYS A 88 60.59 55.10 -31.41
CA LYS A 88 61.50 54.86 -32.54
C LYS A 88 61.40 53.43 -33.05
N THR A 89 61.42 52.43 -32.17
CA THR A 89 61.26 51.02 -32.55
C THR A 89 59.91 50.76 -33.21
N LEU A 90 58.83 51.35 -32.66
CA LEU A 90 57.50 51.25 -33.28
C LEU A 90 57.45 51.94 -34.66
N THR A 91 58.08 53.11 -34.81
CA THR A 91 58.17 53.82 -36.09
C THR A 91 58.90 52.98 -37.14
N GLN A 92 60.03 52.37 -36.77
CA GLN A 92 60.79 51.47 -37.65
C GLN A 92 59.98 50.24 -38.07
N LEU A 93 59.25 49.63 -37.13
CA LEU A 93 58.34 48.53 -37.43
C LEU A 93 57.27 48.95 -38.44
N LEU A 94 56.57 50.05 -38.18
CA LEU A 94 55.49 50.53 -39.05
C LEU A 94 56.00 50.89 -40.44
N GLN A 95 57.19 51.49 -40.57
CA GLN A 95 57.82 51.76 -41.87
C GLN A 95 58.18 50.45 -42.61
N THR A 96 58.72 49.46 -41.90
CA THR A 96 59.03 48.14 -42.46
C THR A 96 57.77 47.45 -42.99
N LEU A 97 56.67 47.50 -42.22
CA LEU A 97 55.38 46.97 -42.65
C LEU A 97 54.78 47.77 -43.79
N LYS A 98 54.89 49.09 -43.79
CA LYS A 98 54.42 49.94 -44.89
C LYS A 98 55.10 49.56 -46.22
N ALA A 99 56.40 49.28 -46.19
CA ALA A 99 57.15 48.82 -47.36
C ALA A 99 56.68 47.44 -47.88
N ALA A 100 56.22 46.56 -46.99
CA ALA A 100 55.71 45.22 -47.31
C ALA A 100 54.28 45.20 -47.88
N ASN A 101 53.57 46.33 -47.83
CA ASN A 101 52.21 46.51 -48.35
C ASN A 101 51.17 45.47 -47.84
N PRO A 102 50.96 45.35 -46.52
CA PRO A 102 49.89 44.56 -45.94
C PRO A 102 48.52 45.19 -46.24
N ARG A 103 47.48 44.36 -46.26
CA ARG A 103 46.13 44.82 -46.58
C ARG A 103 45.49 45.61 -45.44
N ALA A 104 45.75 45.21 -44.20
CA ALA A 104 45.34 45.92 -43.00
C ALA A 104 46.38 45.70 -41.89
N ILE A 105 46.60 46.69 -41.05
CA ILE A 105 47.51 46.60 -39.90
C ILE A 105 46.72 46.95 -38.66
N GLY A 106 46.70 46.05 -37.68
CA GLY A 106 46.11 46.28 -36.37
C GLY A 106 47.20 46.51 -35.34
N LEU A 107 47.15 47.64 -34.64
CA LEU A 107 48.01 47.96 -33.51
C LEU A 107 47.24 47.72 -32.21
N ASP A 108 47.34 46.51 -31.66
CA ASP A 108 46.73 46.09 -30.39
C ASP A 108 47.67 46.44 -29.22
N LEU A 109 48.03 47.73 -29.14
CA LEU A 109 48.85 48.30 -28.08
C LEU A 109 48.25 49.65 -27.68
N TYR A 110 47.96 49.82 -26.39
CA TYR A 110 47.46 51.10 -25.89
C TYR A 110 48.57 52.16 -25.96
N ARG A 111 48.23 53.31 -26.53
CA ARG A 111 49.15 54.44 -26.73
C ARG A 111 48.46 55.74 -26.37
N ASP A 112 48.45 56.02 -25.07
CA ASP A 112 48.00 57.28 -24.47
C ASP A 112 49.23 58.04 -23.93
N LEU A 113 50.18 58.39 -24.81
CA LEU A 113 51.51 58.90 -24.42
C LEU A 113 51.78 60.36 -24.83
N PRO A 114 52.62 61.12 -24.09
CA PRO A 114 52.78 62.56 -24.21
C PRO A 114 53.80 62.99 -25.30
N ASN A 115 53.73 64.28 -25.69
CA ASN A 115 54.54 64.91 -26.75
C ASN A 115 56.05 64.95 -26.44
N ASP A 116 56.83 63.99 -26.95
CA ASP A 116 58.27 64.13 -27.17
C ASP A 116 58.59 64.30 -28.67
N ASN A 117 59.85 64.58 -29.05
CA ASN A 117 60.21 64.76 -30.46
C ASN A 117 60.12 63.45 -31.28
N GLN A 118 60.24 62.28 -30.64
CA GLN A 118 60.15 60.97 -31.31
C GLN A 118 58.69 60.60 -31.61
N TYR A 119 57.74 61.18 -30.87
CA TYR A 119 56.32 61.06 -31.10
C TYR A 119 55.88 61.73 -32.40
N LEU A 120 56.54 62.81 -32.83
CA LEU A 120 56.23 63.50 -34.09
C LEU A 120 56.47 62.60 -35.32
N GLU A 121 57.61 61.89 -35.36
CA GLU A 121 57.90 60.93 -36.44
C GLU A 121 56.89 59.79 -36.48
N LEU A 122 56.51 59.27 -35.30
CA LEU A 122 55.50 58.22 -35.18
C LEU A 122 54.13 58.71 -35.68
N VAL A 123 53.73 59.93 -35.32
CA VAL A 123 52.49 60.57 -35.77
C VAL A 123 52.47 60.71 -37.29
N GLU A 124 53.56 61.15 -37.91
CA GLU A 124 53.65 61.26 -39.37
C GLU A 124 53.51 59.89 -40.07
N VAL A 125 54.19 58.87 -39.55
CA VAL A 125 54.08 57.51 -40.09
C VAL A 125 52.65 56.99 -39.94
N MET A 126 52.03 57.13 -38.76
CA MET A 126 50.64 56.75 -38.53
C MET A 126 49.67 57.45 -39.49
N LYS A 127 49.79 58.78 -39.64
CA LYS A 127 48.94 59.58 -40.55
C LYS A 127 49.12 59.18 -42.02
N SER A 128 50.29 58.67 -42.38
CA SER A 128 50.59 58.22 -43.74
C SER A 128 50.05 56.81 -44.09
N MET A 129 49.43 56.12 -43.13
CA MET A 129 49.00 54.71 -43.26
C MET A 129 47.49 54.58 -43.07
N PRO A 130 46.68 54.70 -44.14
CA PRO A 130 45.21 54.62 -44.05
C PRO A 130 44.68 53.21 -43.73
N ASN A 131 45.55 52.19 -43.80
CA ASN A 131 45.27 50.80 -43.47
C ASN A 131 45.68 50.41 -42.04
N LEU A 132 46.15 51.36 -41.22
CA LEU A 132 46.52 51.15 -39.82
C LEU A 132 45.34 51.43 -38.89
N ILE A 133 44.95 50.48 -38.05
CA ILE A 133 43.91 50.67 -37.04
C ILE A 133 44.54 50.53 -35.65
N GLY A 134 44.27 51.47 -34.76
CA GLY A 134 44.63 51.39 -33.35
C GLY A 134 43.48 50.91 -32.47
N ILE A 135 43.79 50.61 -31.21
CA ILE A 135 42.81 50.21 -30.21
C ILE A 135 42.44 51.33 -29.24
N GLU A 136 41.24 51.23 -28.70
CA GLU A 136 40.83 51.90 -27.46
C GLU A 136 40.12 50.89 -26.55
N GLN A 137 40.11 51.16 -25.25
CA GLN A 137 39.25 50.43 -24.32
C GLN A 137 38.11 51.36 -23.91
N LEU A 138 36.88 50.98 -24.22
CA LEU A 138 35.72 51.72 -23.74
C LEU A 138 35.51 51.50 -22.25
N PRO A 139 34.94 52.48 -21.52
CA PRO A 139 34.54 52.31 -20.14
C PRO A 139 33.65 51.07 -19.94
N ASP A 140 34.03 50.19 -19.03
CA ASP A 140 33.26 49.02 -18.64
C ASP A 140 33.31 48.78 -17.13
N GLN A 141 32.76 47.65 -16.65
CA GLN A 141 32.74 47.32 -15.23
C GLN A 141 34.14 47.10 -14.63
N SER A 142 35.12 46.73 -15.45
CA SER A 142 36.50 46.45 -15.03
C SER A 142 37.37 47.71 -15.03
N ASN A 143 37.12 48.63 -15.96
CA ASN A 143 37.83 49.90 -16.08
C ASN A 143 36.84 51.03 -16.41
N ALA A 144 36.45 51.81 -15.40
CA ALA A 144 35.46 52.87 -15.52
C ALA A 144 35.91 54.07 -16.36
N ASP A 145 37.21 54.28 -16.53
CA ASP A 145 37.77 55.37 -17.32
C ASP A 145 38.10 54.93 -18.76
N GLY A 146 38.17 53.62 -19.00
CA GLY A 146 38.67 53.06 -20.25
C GLY A 146 40.14 53.38 -20.49
N VAL A 147 40.59 53.23 -21.73
CA VAL A 147 41.93 53.61 -22.18
C VAL A 147 41.80 54.32 -23.51
N LYS A 148 42.32 55.55 -23.58
CA LYS A 148 42.21 56.37 -24.78
C LYS A 148 43.10 55.82 -25.91
N PRO A 149 42.66 55.98 -27.17
CA PRO A 149 43.50 55.65 -28.32
C PRO A 149 44.62 56.68 -28.53
N ALA A 150 45.53 56.36 -29.43
CA ALA A 150 46.47 57.32 -29.96
C ALA A 150 45.73 58.46 -30.69
N ALA A 151 45.92 59.70 -30.24
CA ALA A 151 45.31 60.89 -30.80
C ALA A 151 45.36 60.99 -32.35
N PRO A 152 46.49 60.73 -33.04
CA PRO A 152 46.53 60.83 -34.51
C PRO A 152 45.64 59.81 -35.21
N LEU A 153 45.42 58.62 -34.62
CA LEU A 153 44.55 57.60 -35.19
C LEU A 153 43.09 57.91 -34.90
N ASP A 154 42.77 58.48 -33.73
CA ASP A 154 41.42 58.88 -33.36
C ASP A 154 40.91 60.03 -34.26
N GLU A 155 41.75 61.03 -34.53
CA GLU A 155 41.47 62.14 -35.47
C GLU A 155 41.10 61.63 -36.88
N LEU A 156 41.74 60.54 -37.32
CA LEU A 156 41.50 59.94 -38.63
C LEU A 156 40.34 58.94 -38.65
N GLY A 157 39.70 58.70 -37.50
CA GLY A 157 38.68 57.66 -37.36
C GLY A 157 39.25 56.25 -37.59
N GLN A 158 40.55 56.05 -37.32
CA GLN A 158 41.30 54.80 -37.49
C GLN A 158 41.45 54.03 -36.16
N VAL A 159 40.43 54.08 -35.30
CA VAL A 159 40.41 53.41 -33.98
C VAL A 159 39.21 52.48 -33.90
N GLY A 160 39.39 51.30 -33.30
CA GLY A 160 38.28 50.43 -32.89
C GLY A 160 38.48 49.93 -31.47
N PHE A 161 37.39 49.70 -30.75
CA PHE A 161 37.51 49.26 -29.36
C PHE A 161 37.86 47.76 -29.28
N ASN A 162 38.66 47.36 -28.30
CA ASN A 162 39.09 45.96 -28.12
C ASN A 162 38.53 45.28 -26.86
N ASN A 163 37.53 45.88 -26.19
CA ASN A 163 36.90 45.30 -25.01
C ASN A 163 36.47 43.84 -25.23
N ILE A 164 36.60 43.05 -24.16
CA ILE A 164 36.14 41.66 -24.08
C ILE A 164 35.11 41.55 -22.96
N ILE A 165 34.14 40.65 -23.13
CA ILE A 165 33.15 40.35 -22.10
C ILE A 165 33.35 38.88 -21.69
N PRO A 166 34.11 38.62 -20.62
CA PRO A 166 34.19 37.28 -20.07
C PRO A 166 32.84 36.86 -19.48
N ASP A 167 32.53 35.57 -19.58
CA ASP A 167 31.39 34.98 -18.87
C ASP A 167 31.69 34.88 -17.36
N PRO A 168 30.70 34.51 -16.51
CA PRO A 168 30.91 34.41 -15.06
C PRO A 168 32.07 33.51 -14.62
N ASP A 169 32.48 32.57 -15.46
CA ASP A 169 33.63 31.68 -15.26
C ASP A 169 34.94 32.21 -15.87
N GLN A 170 35.00 33.51 -16.19
CA GLN A 170 36.14 34.22 -16.79
C GLN A 170 36.55 33.73 -18.19
N THR A 171 35.74 32.89 -18.83
CA THR A 171 35.99 32.38 -20.18
C THR A 171 35.30 33.25 -21.22
N VAL A 172 36.01 33.61 -22.28
CA VAL A 172 35.49 34.40 -23.39
C VAL A 172 34.83 33.48 -24.41
N ARG A 173 33.51 33.62 -24.58
CA ARG A 173 32.72 32.88 -25.59
C ARG A 173 31.96 33.80 -26.55
N ARG A 174 32.00 35.10 -26.29
CA ARG A 174 31.27 36.15 -26.99
C ARG A 174 32.24 37.22 -27.48
N SER A 175 31.95 37.81 -28.63
CA SER A 175 32.68 38.96 -29.18
C SER A 175 31.71 40.09 -29.45
N ILE A 176 32.17 41.33 -29.34
CA ILE A 176 31.37 42.52 -29.61
C ILE A 176 31.70 43.05 -31.00
N LEU A 177 30.68 43.42 -31.77
CA LEU A 177 30.83 44.09 -33.07
C LEU A 177 30.63 45.61 -32.96
N TYR A 178 29.61 46.02 -32.19
CA TYR A 178 29.29 47.41 -31.94
C TYR A 178 28.99 47.64 -30.47
N TRP A 179 29.43 48.78 -29.94
CA TRP A 179 29.09 49.21 -28.58
C TRP A 179 28.79 50.71 -28.57
N GLN A 180 27.67 51.08 -27.97
CA GLN A 180 27.39 52.45 -27.57
C GLN A 180 27.74 52.64 -26.09
N ALA A 181 28.84 53.34 -25.80
CA ALA A 181 29.19 53.72 -24.43
C ALA A 181 28.35 54.93 -23.99
N ASP A 182 27.93 54.98 -22.72
CA ASP A 182 26.99 55.99 -22.17
C ASP A 182 27.37 57.46 -22.43
N LYS A 183 28.66 57.73 -22.67
CA LYS A 183 29.21 59.07 -22.92
C LYS A 183 29.41 59.43 -24.40
N ARG A 184 29.16 58.52 -25.36
CA ARG A 184 29.31 58.80 -26.81
C ARG A 184 27.99 58.60 -27.58
N PRO A 185 27.61 59.53 -28.48
CA PRO A 185 26.31 59.50 -29.16
C PRO A 185 26.20 58.46 -30.30
N LEU A 186 27.33 57.91 -30.76
CA LEU A 186 27.39 56.98 -31.89
C LEU A 186 27.87 55.60 -31.44
N TYR A 187 27.35 54.56 -32.10
CA TYR A 187 27.90 53.21 -31.99
C TYR A 187 29.33 53.21 -32.50
N GLN A 188 30.23 52.70 -31.68
CA GLN A 188 31.61 52.46 -32.07
C GLN A 188 31.74 51.06 -32.65
N GLU A 189 32.71 50.88 -33.54
CA GLU A 189 33.05 49.59 -34.14
C GLU A 189 34.16 48.92 -33.33
N SER A 190 34.08 47.59 -33.19
CA SER A 190 35.17 46.85 -32.58
C SER A 190 36.39 46.86 -33.49
N PHE A 191 37.56 46.78 -32.87
CA PHE A 191 38.86 46.65 -33.54
C PHE A 191 38.84 45.53 -34.59
N ALA A 192 38.32 44.36 -34.20
CA ALA A 192 38.20 43.21 -35.07
C ALA A 192 37.29 43.48 -36.29
N LEU A 193 36.13 44.11 -36.09
CA LEU A 193 35.21 44.44 -37.18
C LEU A 193 35.84 45.43 -38.16
N LYS A 194 36.53 46.46 -37.65
CA LYS A 194 37.14 47.51 -38.47
C LYS A 194 38.26 46.98 -39.37
N LEU A 195 39.12 46.12 -38.83
CA LEU A 195 40.16 45.42 -39.59
C LEU A 195 39.58 44.46 -40.62
N ALA A 196 38.53 43.71 -40.26
CA ALA A 196 37.84 42.84 -41.20
C ALA A 196 37.22 43.65 -42.36
N GLN A 197 36.59 44.80 -42.08
CA GLN A 197 36.05 45.67 -43.12
C GLN A 197 37.14 46.21 -44.06
N LEU A 198 38.29 46.65 -43.53
CA LEU A 198 39.42 47.09 -44.35
C LEU A 198 39.93 45.97 -45.26
N TYR A 199 40.06 44.75 -44.72
CA TYR A 199 40.47 43.58 -45.50
C TYR A 199 39.46 43.21 -46.59
N LEU A 200 38.17 43.40 -46.32
CA LEU A 200 37.07 43.06 -47.23
C LEU A 200 36.79 44.16 -48.27
N LYS A 201 37.29 45.39 -48.07
CA LYS A 201 37.06 46.53 -48.96
C LYS A 201 37.38 46.26 -50.44
N PRO A 202 38.48 45.57 -50.82
CA PRO A 202 38.77 45.23 -52.22
C PRO A 202 37.74 44.31 -52.88
N TYR A 203 36.93 43.60 -52.09
CA TYR A 203 35.86 42.72 -52.57
C TYR A 203 34.51 43.46 -52.71
N ASP A 204 34.48 44.78 -52.52
CA ASP A 204 33.26 45.62 -52.53
C ASP A 204 32.21 45.19 -51.49
N ILE A 205 32.69 44.68 -50.34
CA ILE A 205 31.84 44.21 -49.24
C ILE A 205 31.84 45.26 -48.14
N SER A 206 30.67 45.84 -47.87
CA SER A 206 30.41 46.81 -46.80
C SER A 206 29.29 46.36 -45.87
N PRO A 207 29.29 46.80 -44.59
CA PRO A 207 28.26 46.47 -43.62
C PRO A 207 26.90 47.03 -44.04
N LYS A 208 25.87 46.16 -44.06
CA LYS A 208 24.48 46.52 -44.37
C LYS A 208 23.56 45.92 -43.30
N ARG A 209 22.36 46.47 -43.14
CA ARG A 209 21.32 45.81 -42.33
C ARG A 209 20.76 44.60 -43.09
N ALA A 210 20.55 43.47 -42.41
CA ALA A 210 20.04 42.26 -43.04
C ALA A 210 18.60 42.41 -43.55
N LYS A 211 17.78 43.19 -42.82
CA LYS A 211 16.42 43.62 -43.21
C LYS A 211 16.23 45.08 -42.76
N PRO A 212 15.33 45.87 -43.40
CA PRO A 212 15.14 47.29 -43.05
C PRO A 212 14.86 47.54 -41.56
N ASN A 213 14.10 46.62 -40.93
CA ASN A 213 13.71 46.67 -39.52
C ASN A 213 14.53 45.73 -38.61
N SER A 214 15.52 45.00 -39.16
CA SER A 214 16.37 44.14 -38.32
C SER A 214 17.58 44.93 -37.82
N ARG A 215 17.96 44.66 -36.57
CA ARG A 215 19.25 45.10 -36.03
C ARG A 215 20.41 44.26 -36.57
N ASP A 216 20.13 43.13 -37.24
CA ASP A 216 21.14 42.20 -37.70
C ASP A 216 22.10 42.81 -38.73
N LEU A 217 23.40 42.63 -38.49
CA LEU A 217 24.47 42.98 -39.42
C LEU A 217 24.58 41.94 -40.54
N LYS A 218 24.60 42.42 -41.79
CA LYS A 218 24.91 41.63 -42.98
C LYS A 218 26.20 42.14 -43.62
N LEU A 219 27.16 41.25 -43.82
CA LEU A 219 28.39 41.49 -44.58
C LEU A 219 28.46 40.47 -45.71
N GLY A 220 28.40 40.93 -46.97
CA GLY A 220 28.31 40.05 -48.13
C GLY A 220 27.08 39.14 -48.03
N SER A 221 27.30 37.81 -48.00
CA SER A 221 26.26 36.81 -47.77
C SER A 221 26.04 36.45 -46.30
N ALA A 222 26.97 36.79 -45.41
CA ALA A 222 26.92 36.40 -44.00
C ALA A 222 26.01 37.33 -43.20
N VAL A 223 25.19 36.75 -42.31
CA VAL A 223 24.32 37.47 -41.39
C VAL A 223 24.75 37.15 -39.97
N PHE A 224 25.18 38.16 -39.23
CA PHE A 224 25.62 38.08 -37.85
C PHE A 224 24.44 38.44 -36.96
N HIS A 225 23.81 37.47 -36.31
CA HIS A 225 22.67 37.73 -35.44
C HIS A 225 23.13 38.23 -34.07
N GLN A 226 22.48 39.27 -33.57
CA GLN A 226 22.74 39.76 -32.21
C GLN A 226 22.28 38.72 -31.18
N LEU A 227 23.13 38.44 -30.19
CA LEU A 227 22.81 37.58 -29.06
C LEU A 227 21.71 38.20 -28.20
N LYS A 228 20.71 37.40 -27.82
CA LYS A 228 19.69 37.75 -26.82
C LYS A 228 20.05 37.22 -25.43
N ALA A 229 19.41 37.79 -24.41
CA ALA A 229 19.69 37.47 -23.02
C ALA A 229 19.53 35.97 -22.68
N ASP A 230 18.56 35.30 -23.31
CA ASP A 230 18.22 33.89 -23.05
C ASP A 230 18.53 32.97 -24.26
N ASP A 231 19.47 33.38 -25.12
CA ASP A 231 19.83 32.59 -26.30
C ASP A 231 20.70 31.38 -25.92
N GLY A 232 20.20 30.17 -26.23
CA GLY A 232 20.93 28.92 -26.05
C GLY A 232 21.30 28.68 -24.59
N ASN A 233 22.60 28.61 -24.29
CA ASN A 233 23.07 28.27 -22.95
C ASN A 233 23.03 29.46 -21.97
N TYR A 234 22.77 30.67 -22.45
CA TYR A 234 22.67 31.86 -21.61
C TYR A 234 21.28 32.02 -21.00
N ILE A 235 21.24 32.53 -19.78
CA ILE A 235 20.02 32.89 -19.08
C ILE A 235 20.23 34.26 -18.47
N ARG A 236 19.45 35.25 -18.91
CA ARG A 236 19.56 36.67 -18.51
C ARG A 236 20.97 37.23 -18.69
N ALA A 237 21.64 36.89 -19.80
CA ALA A 237 22.94 37.46 -20.13
C ALA A 237 22.85 38.97 -20.39
N ASP A 238 23.90 39.69 -19.99
CA ASP A 238 24.06 41.09 -20.33
C ASP A 238 24.36 41.24 -21.84
N VAL A 239 23.41 41.81 -22.57
CA VAL A 239 23.43 41.99 -24.03
C VAL A 239 23.35 43.47 -24.44
N GLY A 240 23.82 44.39 -23.59
CA GLY A 240 23.80 45.83 -23.88
C GLY A 240 24.52 46.25 -25.17
N ALA A 241 25.58 45.52 -25.56
CA ALA A 241 26.32 45.71 -26.81
C ALA A 241 25.86 44.75 -27.92
N TYR A 242 26.27 45.00 -29.17
CA TYR A 242 26.04 44.07 -30.28
C TYR A 242 27.01 42.88 -30.16
N GLN A 243 26.58 41.89 -29.39
CA GLN A 243 27.37 40.69 -29.10
C GLN A 243 26.98 39.54 -30.04
N ILE A 244 27.96 38.70 -30.37
CA ILE A 244 27.76 37.46 -31.14
C ILE A 244 28.55 36.32 -30.48
N TRP A 245 28.14 35.08 -30.76
CA TRP A 245 28.94 33.91 -30.39
C TRP A 245 30.26 33.86 -31.15
N VAL A 246 31.30 33.39 -30.45
CA VAL A 246 32.61 33.15 -31.06
C VAL A 246 32.70 31.68 -31.47
N ASN A 247 32.81 31.44 -32.77
CA ASN A 247 33.13 30.15 -33.35
C ASN A 247 34.65 30.01 -33.50
N PHE A 248 35.35 29.77 -32.39
CA PHE A 248 36.80 29.62 -32.37
C PHE A 248 37.29 28.60 -33.41
N ARG A 249 38.32 28.96 -34.18
CA ARG A 249 38.96 28.07 -35.16
C ARG A 249 39.82 27.00 -34.50
N GLY A 250 40.45 27.34 -33.38
CA GLY A 250 41.32 26.46 -32.61
C GLY A 250 41.78 27.13 -31.31
N GLY A 251 42.63 26.43 -30.57
CA GLY A 251 43.35 26.97 -29.42
C GLY A 251 44.56 27.83 -29.85
N THR A 252 45.59 27.87 -29.01
CA THR A 252 46.85 28.58 -29.31
C THR A 252 47.54 27.99 -30.55
N GLY A 253 48.14 28.84 -31.38
CA GLY A 253 48.85 28.44 -32.61
C GLY A 253 47.94 28.30 -33.84
N SER A 254 46.75 28.90 -33.79
CA SER A 254 45.81 28.98 -34.92
C SER A 254 46.28 29.94 -36.03
N PHE A 255 47.28 30.76 -35.75
CA PHE A 255 47.82 31.79 -36.65
C PHE A 255 49.34 31.69 -36.75
N HIS A 256 49.89 32.31 -37.80
CA HIS A 256 51.33 32.52 -37.88
C HIS A 256 51.73 33.63 -36.92
N ILE A 257 52.67 33.33 -36.01
CA ILE A 257 53.21 34.28 -35.05
C ILE A 257 54.71 34.41 -35.30
N VAL A 258 55.18 35.65 -35.49
CA VAL A 258 56.59 36.02 -35.61
C VAL A 258 56.92 37.04 -34.52
N SER A 259 58.16 37.07 -34.05
CA SER A 259 58.56 38.03 -33.02
C SER A 259 58.80 39.42 -33.60
N LEU A 260 58.71 40.47 -32.77
CA LEU A 260 59.03 41.84 -33.17
C LEU A 260 60.46 41.93 -33.72
N SER A 261 61.42 41.32 -33.00
CA SER A 261 62.82 41.35 -33.37
C SER A 261 63.12 40.64 -34.70
N GLN A 262 62.42 39.55 -35.03
CA GLN A 262 62.57 38.86 -36.32
C GLN A 262 62.16 39.76 -37.49
N VAL A 263 61.08 40.52 -37.34
CA VAL A 263 60.62 41.45 -38.39
C VAL A 263 61.64 42.58 -38.61
N LEU A 264 62.14 43.18 -37.52
CA LEU A 264 63.10 44.29 -37.61
C LEU A 264 64.49 43.86 -38.12
N LYS A 265 64.89 42.60 -37.90
CA LYS A 265 66.13 42.03 -38.45
C LYS A 265 66.00 41.64 -39.94
N GLY A 266 64.78 41.61 -40.48
CA GLY A 266 64.52 41.16 -41.85
C GLY A 266 64.48 39.64 -42.01
N ASP A 267 64.29 38.88 -40.91
CA ASP A 267 64.23 37.42 -40.92
C ASP A 267 62.87 36.88 -41.41
N VAL A 268 61.89 37.76 -41.62
CA VAL A 268 60.53 37.42 -42.04
C VAL A 268 60.34 37.71 -43.54
N SER A 269 59.90 36.70 -44.29
CA SER A 269 59.58 36.86 -45.72
C SER A 269 58.48 37.89 -45.94
N GLN A 270 58.65 38.75 -46.95
CA GLN A 270 57.66 39.75 -47.35
C GLN A 270 56.32 39.11 -47.76
N ASP A 271 56.32 37.87 -48.24
CA ASP A 271 55.10 37.13 -48.61
C ASP A 271 54.21 36.74 -47.40
N LEU A 272 54.78 36.74 -46.18
CA LEU A 272 54.03 36.55 -44.94
C LEU A 272 53.35 37.84 -44.47
N ILE A 273 53.68 38.99 -45.05
CA ILE A 273 53.16 40.32 -44.64
C ILE A 273 52.24 40.89 -45.72
N ARG A 274 52.66 40.78 -46.99
CA ARG A 274 51.96 41.31 -48.15
C ARG A 274 50.53 40.75 -48.27
N ASP A 275 49.58 41.62 -48.59
CA ASP A 275 48.16 41.28 -48.83
C ASP A 275 47.43 40.57 -47.66
N ARG A 276 48.02 40.58 -46.45
CA ARG A 276 47.45 39.98 -45.24
C ARG A 276 47.02 41.03 -44.23
N ILE A 277 46.28 40.61 -43.20
CA ILE A 277 46.06 41.38 -41.99
C ILE A 277 47.25 41.13 -41.07
N VAL A 278 47.93 42.19 -40.64
CA VAL A 278 49.07 42.11 -39.73
C VAL A 278 48.64 42.68 -38.38
N LEU A 279 48.65 41.87 -37.34
CA LEU A 279 48.35 42.30 -35.97
C LEU A 279 49.65 42.46 -35.19
N ILE A 280 49.78 43.56 -34.48
CA ILE A 280 50.93 43.86 -33.62
C ILE A 280 50.40 43.94 -32.20
N GLY A 281 50.90 43.10 -31.30
CA GLY A 281 50.40 43.06 -29.93
C GLY A 281 51.28 42.22 -29.00
N SER A 282 50.96 42.26 -27.71
CA SER A 282 51.71 41.53 -26.69
C SER A 282 51.43 40.03 -26.75
N THR A 283 52.50 39.24 -26.68
CA THR A 283 52.46 37.80 -26.37
C THR A 283 53.29 37.45 -25.12
N ALA A 284 53.83 38.47 -24.43
CA ALA A 284 54.67 38.31 -23.26
C ALA A 284 53.85 38.00 -21.99
N VAL A 285 54.25 36.96 -21.27
CA VAL A 285 53.53 36.48 -20.07
C VAL A 285 53.53 37.52 -18.95
N SER A 286 54.59 38.32 -18.85
CA SER A 286 54.76 39.40 -17.86
C SER A 286 53.67 40.48 -17.94
N LEU A 287 53.10 40.72 -19.12
CA LEU A 287 52.12 41.78 -19.37
C LEU A 287 50.68 41.39 -19.04
N LYS A 288 50.42 40.13 -18.68
CA LYS A 288 49.11 39.61 -18.21
C LYS A 288 47.92 39.85 -19.15
N ASP A 289 48.15 40.08 -20.43
CA ASP A 289 47.11 40.23 -21.45
C ASP A 289 46.69 38.86 -22.01
N PHE A 290 46.07 38.04 -21.16
CA PHE A 290 45.68 36.67 -21.49
C PHE A 290 44.25 36.38 -21.07
N SER A 291 43.52 35.69 -21.95
CA SER A 291 42.12 35.33 -21.74
C SER A 291 41.91 33.82 -21.82
N ALA A 292 40.99 33.32 -21.00
CA ALA A 292 40.49 31.97 -21.13
C ALA A 292 39.46 31.89 -22.27
N THR A 293 39.45 30.74 -22.94
CA THR A 293 38.64 30.37 -24.11
C THR A 293 38.12 28.95 -23.91
N PRO A 294 37.17 28.47 -24.71
CA PRO A 294 36.67 27.10 -24.62
C PRO A 294 37.75 25.99 -24.69
N TYR A 295 38.92 26.27 -25.26
CA TYR A 295 40.02 25.30 -25.36
C TYR A 295 40.85 25.16 -24.07
N ASN A 296 40.78 26.13 -23.16
CA ASN A 296 41.64 26.22 -21.97
C ASN A 296 40.88 26.60 -20.68
N SER A 297 39.55 26.55 -20.67
CA SER A 297 38.71 26.81 -19.50
C SER A 297 38.88 25.75 -18.39
N ASP A 298 38.98 26.22 -17.13
CA ASP A 298 39.31 25.43 -15.93
C ASP A 298 38.14 24.58 -15.38
N LEU A 299 36.91 24.73 -15.91
CA LEU A 299 35.71 24.10 -15.36
C LEU A 299 35.56 22.63 -15.84
N HIS A 300 36.37 21.75 -15.25
CA HIS A 300 36.38 20.30 -15.52
C HIS A 300 35.44 19.51 -14.58
N LEU A 301 34.40 18.90 -15.17
CA LEU A 301 33.55 17.89 -14.52
C LEU A 301 34.25 16.52 -14.33
N PHE A 302 35.39 16.31 -14.99
CA PHE A 302 36.15 15.04 -14.98
C PHE A 302 37.67 15.27 -15.12
N GLY A 303 38.43 15.18 -14.02
CA GLY A 303 39.88 14.88 -14.03
C GLY A 303 40.89 16.04 -14.22
N LYS A 304 42.17 15.73 -13.93
CA LYS A 304 43.31 16.60 -13.51
C LYS A 304 43.55 17.91 -14.31
N ARG A 305 43.89 18.97 -13.54
CA ARG A 305 44.49 20.26 -13.99
C ARG A 305 45.64 20.02 -14.97
N GLN A 306 45.44 20.31 -16.24
CA GLN A 306 46.52 20.53 -17.19
C GLN A 306 46.71 22.04 -17.25
N ARG A 307 47.93 22.54 -16.99
CA ARG A 307 48.28 23.97 -17.16
C ARG A 307 48.07 24.31 -18.63
N THR A 308 46.88 24.78 -18.98
CA THR A 308 46.52 25.17 -20.34
C THR A 308 47.06 26.57 -20.59
N GLN A 309 47.79 26.74 -21.70
CA GLN A 309 48.27 28.06 -22.12
C GLN A 309 47.03 28.94 -22.41
N LEU A 310 46.91 30.06 -21.69
CA LEU A 310 45.90 31.08 -21.98
C LEU A 310 46.19 31.72 -23.35
N MET A 311 45.16 32.21 -24.03
CA MET A 311 45.32 32.87 -25.33
C MET A 311 45.67 34.34 -25.11
N SER A 312 46.67 34.87 -25.81
CA SER A 312 47.00 36.30 -25.70
C SER A 312 45.88 37.18 -26.25
N GLY A 313 45.76 38.42 -25.77
CA GLY A 313 44.77 39.39 -26.25
C GLY A 313 44.80 39.55 -27.78
N VAL A 314 45.99 39.68 -28.36
CA VAL A 314 46.17 39.82 -29.81
C VAL A 314 45.74 38.57 -30.59
N GLU A 315 45.98 37.36 -30.05
CA GLU A 315 45.54 36.12 -30.69
C GLU A 315 44.01 35.97 -30.58
N LEU A 316 43.40 36.44 -29.50
CA LEU A 316 41.95 36.48 -29.33
C LEU A 316 41.30 37.45 -30.34
N GLN A 317 41.86 38.65 -30.55
CA GLN A 317 41.40 39.56 -31.60
C GLN A 317 41.54 38.94 -33.00
N ALA A 318 42.62 38.18 -33.25
CA ALA A 318 42.80 37.42 -34.49
C ALA A 318 41.68 36.40 -34.71
N GLN A 319 41.21 35.71 -33.65
CA GLN A 319 40.05 34.80 -33.74
C GLN A 319 38.78 35.53 -34.16
N PHE A 320 38.52 36.72 -33.60
CA PHE A 320 37.35 37.53 -33.94
C PHE A 320 37.39 38.00 -35.40
N ILE A 321 38.55 38.49 -35.85
CA ILE A 321 38.77 38.89 -37.25
C ILE A 321 38.59 37.70 -38.18
N SER A 322 39.27 36.58 -37.88
CA SER A 322 39.21 35.33 -38.66
C SER A 322 37.76 34.85 -38.81
N GLN A 323 36.97 34.90 -37.74
CA GLN A 323 35.55 34.54 -37.80
C GLN A 323 34.77 35.40 -38.80
N ILE A 324 34.96 36.72 -38.77
CA ILE A 324 34.22 37.64 -39.66
C ILE A 324 34.62 37.38 -41.11
N ILE A 325 35.91 37.39 -41.43
CA ILE A 325 36.38 37.20 -42.82
C ILE A 325 36.06 35.79 -43.34
N SER A 326 36.16 34.75 -42.50
CA SER A 326 35.85 33.37 -42.90
C SER A 326 34.35 33.18 -43.15
N ALA A 327 33.49 33.83 -42.35
CA ALA A 327 32.05 33.77 -42.57
C ALA A 327 31.64 34.43 -43.89
N VAL A 328 32.33 35.52 -44.25
CA VAL A 328 32.04 36.31 -45.46
C VAL A 328 32.62 35.66 -46.72
N LEU A 329 33.91 35.28 -46.71
CA LEU A 329 34.63 34.80 -47.90
C LEU A 329 34.55 33.27 -48.07
N ASP A 330 34.66 32.52 -46.97
CA ASP A 330 34.71 31.04 -47.01
C ASP A 330 33.36 30.40 -46.71
N HIS A 331 32.31 31.21 -46.48
CA HIS A 331 31.00 30.77 -46.02
C HIS A 331 31.06 29.92 -44.73
N ARG A 332 32.05 30.17 -43.86
CA ARG A 332 32.19 29.45 -42.58
C ARG A 332 30.95 29.74 -41.71
N PRO A 333 30.22 28.71 -41.26
CA PRO A 333 28.98 28.91 -40.52
C PRO A 333 29.24 29.56 -39.16
N LEU A 334 28.42 30.55 -38.81
CA LEU A 334 28.36 31.13 -37.47
C LEU A 334 27.56 30.22 -36.55
N LEU A 335 27.90 30.21 -35.25
CA LEU A 335 27.14 29.47 -34.24
C LEU A 335 25.73 30.06 -34.10
N ARG A 336 24.74 29.17 -34.05
CA ARG A 336 23.31 29.50 -33.95
C ARG A 336 22.67 28.71 -32.83
N ASN A 337 21.63 29.29 -32.24
CA ASN A 337 20.89 28.68 -31.15
C ASN A 337 19.48 28.31 -31.61
N GLY A 338 18.89 27.31 -30.96
CA GLY A 338 17.47 26.99 -31.12
C GLY A 338 16.57 28.13 -30.62
N SER A 339 15.31 28.14 -31.07
CA SER A 339 14.31 28.95 -30.38
C SER A 339 13.99 28.33 -29.02
N GLU A 340 13.62 29.16 -28.04
CA GLU A 340 13.27 28.71 -26.69
C GLU A 340 12.22 27.59 -26.69
N GLY A 341 11.19 27.71 -27.55
CA GLY A 341 10.15 26.68 -27.69
C GLY A 341 10.67 25.34 -28.21
N LEU A 342 11.64 25.34 -29.14
CA LEU A 342 12.26 24.10 -29.64
C LEU A 342 13.09 23.42 -28.54
N GLU A 343 13.74 24.21 -27.69
CA GLU A 343 14.49 23.67 -26.56
C GLU A 343 13.58 23.02 -25.52
N TRP A 344 12.42 23.62 -25.22
CA TRP A 344 11.45 23.01 -24.30
C TRP A 344 10.92 21.68 -24.85
N VAL A 345 10.60 21.63 -26.14
CA VAL A 345 10.19 20.39 -26.82
C VAL A 345 11.31 19.34 -26.76
N TRP A 346 12.56 19.74 -26.98
CA TRP A 346 13.73 18.86 -26.89
C TRP A 346 13.89 18.23 -25.50
N ILE A 347 13.77 19.03 -24.43
CA ILE A 347 13.85 18.55 -23.04
C ILE A 347 12.67 17.61 -22.74
N GLY A 348 11.46 17.99 -23.13
CA GLY A 348 10.26 17.19 -22.93
C GLY A 348 10.30 15.85 -23.66
N LEU A 349 10.81 15.82 -24.90
CA LEU A 349 10.94 14.61 -25.70
C LEU A 349 11.83 13.57 -25.03
N TRP A 350 13.02 13.97 -24.57
CA TRP A 350 13.95 13.05 -23.90
C TRP A 350 13.45 12.60 -22.53
N THR A 351 12.81 13.50 -21.78
CA THR A 351 12.16 13.15 -20.50
C THR A 351 11.06 12.12 -20.72
N TRP A 352 10.19 12.33 -21.72
CA TRP A 352 9.14 11.38 -22.08
C TRP A 352 9.71 10.04 -22.54
N LEU A 353 10.71 10.04 -23.40
CA LEU A 353 11.38 8.82 -23.87
C LEU A 353 11.98 8.03 -22.69
N GLY A 354 12.62 8.73 -21.74
CA GLY A 354 13.10 8.14 -20.49
C GLY A 354 11.99 7.50 -19.65
N THR A 355 10.87 8.19 -19.44
CA THR A 355 9.73 7.63 -18.68
C THR A 355 9.16 6.39 -19.34
N VAL A 356 8.99 6.39 -20.67
CA VAL A 356 8.47 5.25 -21.43
C VAL A 356 9.42 4.05 -21.38
N MET A 357 10.73 4.28 -21.53
CA MET A 357 11.74 3.22 -21.43
C MET A 357 11.75 2.59 -20.05
N CYS A 358 11.80 3.40 -18.99
CA CYS A 358 11.79 2.92 -17.60
C CYS A 358 10.52 2.14 -17.27
N TRP A 359 9.37 2.63 -17.74
CA TRP A 359 8.08 1.97 -17.56
C TRP A 359 8.00 0.62 -18.29
N ARG A 360 8.57 0.53 -19.50
CA ARG A 360 8.54 -0.69 -20.31
C ARG A 360 9.50 -1.77 -19.79
N LEU A 361 10.66 -1.36 -19.27
CA LEU A 361 11.70 -2.30 -18.81
C LEU A 361 11.44 -2.86 -17.41
N ARG A 362 10.71 -2.12 -16.55
CA ARG A 362 10.27 -2.51 -15.18
C ARG A 362 11.35 -3.08 -14.24
N THR A 363 12.61 -3.02 -14.63
CA THR A 363 13.71 -3.62 -13.88
C THR A 363 14.78 -2.55 -13.69
N PRO A 364 15.13 -2.19 -12.45
CA PRO A 364 15.96 -1.02 -12.18
C PRO A 364 17.32 -1.09 -12.88
N ARG A 365 17.94 -2.27 -12.93
CA ARG A 365 19.23 -2.49 -13.64
C ARG A 365 19.13 -2.23 -15.14
N ARG A 366 18.08 -2.75 -15.80
CA ARG A 366 17.90 -2.54 -17.26
C ARG A 366 17.50 -1.10 -17.56
N SER A 367 16.64 -0.50 -16.73
CA SER A 367 16.27 0.92 -16.85
C SER A 367 17.50 1.83 -16.70
N LEU A 368 18.36 1.59 -15.71
CA LEU A 368 19.59 2.35 -15.52
C LEU A 368 20.54 2.24 -16.73
N ALA A 369 20.75 1.02 -17.24
CA ALA A 369 21.58 0.80 -18.42
C ALA A 369 21.01 1.50 -19.66
N ALA A 370 19.69 1.43 -19.87
CA ALA A 370 19.01 2.08 -20.97
C ALA A 370 19.11 3.61 -20.90
N ILE A 371 18.98 4.18 -19.70
CA ILE A 371 19.15 5.62 -19.46
C ILE A 371 20.59 6.06 -19.68
N ALA A 372 21.58 5.27 -19.26
CA ALA A 372 22.99 5.56 -19.54
C ALA A 372 23.27 5.62 -21.05
N VAL A 373 22.72 4.69 -21.82
CA VAL A 373 22.81 4.72 -23.30
C VAL A 373 22.10 5.95 -23.86
N ALA A 374 20.91 6.30 -23.38
CA ALA A 374 20.18 7.49 -23.81
C ALA A 374 20.97 8.78 -23.53
N CYS A 375 21.60 8.91 -22.36
CA CYS A 375 22.46 10.05 -22.03
C CYS A 375 23.65 10.18 -23.00
N ILE A 376 24.30 9.06 -23.37
CA ILE A 376 25.37 9.06 -24.37
C ILE A 376 24.85 9.54 -25.73
N ILE A 377 23.65 9.12 -26.12
CA ILE A 377 23.01 9.56 -27.38
C ILE A 377 22.73 11.07 -27.33
N VAL A 378 22.21 11.61 -26.23
CA VAL A 378 21.98 13.06 -26.08
C VAL A 378 23.28 13.84 -26.29
N VAL A 379 24.37 13.43 -25.64
CA VAL A 379 25.68 14.08 -25.82
C VAL A 379 26.16 13.96 -27.26
N GLY A 380 26.02 12.79 -27.88
CA GLY A 380 26.40 12.56 -29.28
C GLY A 380 25.61 13.43 -30.27
N VAL A 381 24.29 13.55 -30.07
CA VAL A 381 23.43 14.43 -30.89
C VAL A 381 23.78 15.90 -30.66
N GLY A 382 24.06 16.31 -29.42
CA GLY A 382 24.56 17.64 -29.09
C GLY A 382 25.86 17.97 -29.82
N TYR A 383 26.84 17.06 -29.79
CA TYR A 383 28.11 17.23 -30.50
C TYR A 383 27.93 17.27 -32.03
N ALA A 384 27.07 16.42 -32.58
CA ALA A 384 26.76 16.41 -34.01
C ALA A 384 26.09 17.72 -34.45
N ALA A 385 25.12 18.23 -33.69
CA ALA A 385 24.49 19.52 -33.94
C ALA A 385 25.53 20.66 -33.88
N PHE A 386 26.41 20.64 -32.88
CA PHE A 386 27.48 21.62 -32.73
C PHE A 386 28.47 21.63 -33.90
N ARG A 387 28.77 20.47 -34.49
CA ARG A 387 29.58 20.36 -35.72
C ARG A 387 28.92 21.02 -36.93
N TRP A 388 27.60 21.13 -36.94
CA TRP A 388 26.82 21.91 -37.91
C TRP A 388 26.50 23.32 -37.43
N SER A 389 27.25 23.82 -36.43
CA SER A 389 27.12 25.15 -35.85
C SER A 389 25.79 25.43 -35.15
N TRP A 390 25.12 24.39 -34.64
CA TRP A 390 23.95 24.51 -33.77
C TRP A 390 24.31 24.21 -32.32
N ILE A 391 24.04 25.15 -31.42
CA ILE A 391 24.13 24.94 -29.98
C ILE A 391 22.75 24.51 -29.49
N ILE A 392 22.68 23.29 -28.94
CA ILE A 392 21.48 22.76 -28.30
C ILE A 392 21.80 22.33 -26.87
N PRO A 393 20.86 22.47 -25.93
CA PRO A 393 21.08 22.11 -24.54
C PRO A 393 21.23 20.58 -24.38
N VAL A 394 22.17 20.17 -23.54
CA VAL A 394 22.52 18.76 -23.28
C VAL A 394 22.21 18.37 -21.83
N VAL A 395 22.41 19.29 -20.89
CA VAL A 395 22.29 19.01 -19.45
C VAL A 395 20.83 18.82 -19.01
N PRO A 396 19.86 19.70 -19.35
CA PRO A 396 18.46 19.51 -18.98
C PRO A 396 17.85 18.21 -19.51
N PRO A 397 18.06 17.77 -20.77
CA PRO A 397 17.59 16.45 -21.23
C PRO A 397 18.19 15.28 -20.43
N ILE A 398 19.48 15.34 -20.05
CA ILE A 398 20.12 14.32 -19.21
C ILE A 398 19.47 14.29 -17.82
N LEU A 399 19.22 15.44 -17.20
CA LEU A 399 18.49 15.51 -15.93
C LEU A 399 17.07 14.96 -16.07
N GLY A 400 16.41 15.19 -17.20
CA GLY A 400 15.09 14.63 -17.51
C GLY A 400 15.10 13.12 -17.56
N LEU A 401 16.09 12.54 -18.25
CA LEU A 401 16.30 11.08 -18.31
C LEU A 401 16.59 10.48 -16.93
N VAL A 402 17.50 11.06 -16.16
CA VAL A 402 17.86 10.57 -14.82
C VAL A 402 16.71 10.73 -13.84
N GLY A 403 16.02 11.87 -13.86
CA GLY A 403 14.83 12.13 -13.05
C GLY A 403 13.69 11.15 -13.37
N ALA A 404 13.45 10.87 -14.66
CA ALA A 404 12.50 9.86 -15.09
C ALA A 404 12.86 8.46 -14.57
N ALA A 405 14.15 8.11 -14.59
CA ALA A 405 14.64 6.85 -14.03
C ALA A 405 14.36 6.74 -12.53
N ALA A 406 14.68 7.78 -11.75
CA ALA A 406 14.48 7.79 -10.31
C ALA A 406 12.99 7.70 -9.93
N VAL A 407 12.15 8.53 -10.55
CA VAL A 407 10.71 8.57 -10.23
C VAL A 407 10.01 7.27 -10.61
N ILE A 408 10.25 6.76 -11.83
CA ILE A 408 9.56 5.55 -12.30
C ILE A 408 10.07 4.29 -11.59
N THR A 409 11.37 4.15 -11.35
CA THR A 409 11.89 2.97 -10.64
C THR A 409 11.44 2.95 -9.18
N SER A 410 11.42 4.11 -8.51
CA SER A 410 10.86 4.24 -7.16
C SER A 410 9.37 3.89 -7.12
N TYR A 411 8.58 4.42 -8.06
CA TYR A 411 7.15 4.12 -8.16
C TYR A 411 6.88 2.61 -8.38
N VAL A 412 7.62 1.97 -9.29
CA VAL A 412 7.48 0.54 -9.56
C VAL A 412 7.89 -0.29 -8.34
N ALA A 413 9.01 0.04 -7.69
CA ALA A 413 9.47 -0.67 -6.50
C ALA A 413 8.47 -0.56 -5.34
N HIS A 414 7.93 0.64 -5.10
CA HIS A 414 6.92 0.87 -4.08
C HIS A 414 5.63 0.10 -4.38
N SER A 415 5.16 0.11 -5.63
CA SER A 415 3.95 -0.61 -6.04
C SER A 415 4.11 -2.13 -5.90
N GLU A 416 5.30 -2.67 -6.20
CA GLU A 416 5.61 -4.09 -6.00
C GLU A 416 5.64 -4.48 -4.52
N GLU A 417 6.21 -3.61 -3.67
CA GLU A 417 6.24 -3.83 -2.22
C GLU A 417 4.84 -3.76 -1.59
N GLU A 418 4.00 -2.79 -1.99
CA GLU A 418 2.61 -2.72 -1.52
C GLU A 418 1.80 -3.96 -1.93
N LEU A 419 1.97 -4.42 -3.17
CA LEU A 419 1.31 -5.64 -3.65
C LEU A 419 1.79 -6.87 -2.86
N LYS A 420 3.09 -6.97 -2.61
CA LYS A 420 3.67 -8.05 -1.78
C LYS A 420 3.13 -8.00 -0.36
N ARG A 421 3.07 -6.82 0.26
CA ARG A 421 2.53 -6.64 1.62
C ARG A 421 1.05 -7.00 1.70
N SER A 422 0.26 -6.59 0.71
CA SER A 422 -1.18 -6.93 0.65
C SER A 422 -1.40 -8.44 0.48
N THR A 423 -0.65 -9.09 -0.42
CA THR A 423 -0.76 -10.54 -0.64
C THR A 423 -0.29 -11.36 0.57
N GLU A 424 0.80 -10.97 1.22
CA GLU A 424 1.27 -11.60 2.46
C GLU A 424 0.27 -11.41 3.61
N PHE A 425 -0.32 -10.22 3.74
CA PHE A 425 -1.35 -9.96 4.74
C PHE A 425 -2.58 -10.86 4.53
N LEU A 426 -3.12 -10.94 3.31
CA LEU A 426 -4.26 -11.80 2.99
C LEU A 426 -3.96 -13.28 3.26
N ARG A 427 -2.73 -13.74 2.93
CA ARG A 427 -2.30 -15.10 3.23
C ARG A 427 -2.27 -15.36 4.73
N ARG A 428 -1.70 -14.45 5.53
CA ARG A 428 -1.69 -14.56 7.01
C ARG A 428 -3.09 -14.56 7.60
N VAL A 429 -4.00 -13.74 7.09
CA VAL A 429 -5.40 -13.72 7.54
C VAL A 429 -6.05 -15.08 7.29
N ILE A 430 -5.92 -15.63 6.08
CA ILE A 430 -6.50 -16.93 5.73
C ILE A 430 -5.84 -18.08 6.51
N ASP A 431 -4.54 -18.03 6.74
CA ASP A 431 -3.79 -19.04 7.53
C ASP A 431 -4.06 -18.99 9.04
N SER A 432 -4.54 -17.86 9.57
CA SER A 432 -4.98 -17.75 10.96
C SER A 432 -6.34 -18.40 11.23
N ILE A 433 -7.10 -18.73 10.19
CA ILE A 433 -8.38 -19.43 10.33
C ILE A 433 -8.07 -20.91 10.67
N PRO A 434 -8.55 -21.42 11.81
CA PRO A 434 -8.25 -22.79 12.24
C PRO A 434 -8.94 -23.85 11.39
N ASP A 435 -10.10 -23.52 10.82
CA ASP A 435 -10.86 -24.38 9.91
C ASP A 435 -10.16 -24.44 8.53
N PRO A 436 -10.07 -25.62 7.88
CA PRO A 436 -9.61 -25.71 6.50
C PRO A 436 -10.40 -24.83 5.53
N VAL A 437 -9.70 -23.97 4.79
CA VAL A 437 -10.29 -23.07 3.79
C VAL A 437 -9.68 -23.35 2.42
N PHE A 438 -10.54 -23.41 1.40
CA PHE A 438 -10.13 -23.54 0.00
C PHE A 438 -10.89 -22.59 -0.92
N VAL A 439 -10.26 -22.23 -2.03
CA VAL A 439 -10.86 -21.48 -3.14
C VAL A 439 -10.62 -22.22 -4.44
N LYS A 440 -11.66 -22.47 -5.24
CA LYS A 440 -11.58 -23.15 -6.54
C LYS A 440 -12.04 -22.25 -7.70
N ASP A 441 -11.45 -22.46 -8.88
CA ASP A 441 -11.91 -21.84 -10.13
C ASP A 441 -13.13 -22.58 -10.72
N LYS A 442 -13.69 -22.05 -11.84
CA LYS A 442 -14.77 -22.71 -12.61
C LYS A 442 -14.41 -24.08 -13.18
N GLN A 443 -13.14 -24.48 -13.17
CA GLN A 443 -12.70 -25.82 -13.55
C GLN A 443 -12.46 -26.70 -12.32
N HIS A 444 -12.92 -26.27 -11.14
CA HIS A 444 -12.77 -26.95 -9.85
C HIS A 444 -11.32 -27.22 -9.45
N ARG A 445 -10.37 -26.42 -9.94
CA ARG A 445 -8.98 -26.47 -9.48
C ARG A 445 -8.78 -25.54 -8.31
N TRP A 446 -8.01 -25.96 -7.31
CA TRP A 446 -7.64 -25.10 -6.19
C TRP A 446 -6.77 -23.93 -6.64
N ILE A 447 -7.11 -22.71 -6.21
CA ILE A 447 -6.36 -21.48 -6.47
C ILE A 447 -5.70 -20.97 -5.18
N VAL A 448 -6.42 -21.06 -4.06
CA VAL A 448 -5.98 -20.62 -2.73
C VAL A 448 -6.38 -21.67 -1.72
N LEU A 449 -5.47 -21.98 -0.79
CA LEU A 449 -5.65 -22.91 0.30
C LEU A 449 -4.95 -22.34 1.53
N ASN A 450 -5.53 -22.53 2.71
CA ASN A 450 -4.85 -22.19 3.96
C ASN A 450 -4.03 -23.36 4.49
N GLU A 451 -3.11 -23.08 5.41
CA GLU A 451 -2.29 -24.10 6.06
C GLU A 451 -3.12 -25.12 6.85
N ALA A 452 -4.29 -24.76 7.37
CA ALA A 452 -5.18 -25.71 8.04
C ALA A 452 -5.68 -26.80 7.07
N TYR A 453 -6.00 -26.45 5.82
CA TYR A 453 -6.38 -27.41 4.79
C TYR A 453 -5.27 -28.38 4.44
N ALA A 454 -4.05 -27.87 4.25
CA ALA A 454 -2.89 -28.71 3.98
C ALA A 454 -2.61 -29.70 5.12
N ARG A 455 -2.68 -29.25 6.39
CA ARG A 455 -2.55 -30.13 7.55
C ARG A 455 -3.67 -31.16 7.65
N PHE A 456 -4.91 -30.76 7.35
CA PHE A 456 -6.08 -31.62 7.45
C PHE A 456 -6.05 -32.77 6.44
N VAL A 457 -5.73 -32.45 5.18
CA VAL A 457 -5.61 -33.46 4.10
C VAL A 457 -4.27 -34.20 4.17
N GLY A 458 -3.23 -33.57 4.72
CA GLY A 458 -1.86 -34.09 4.86
C GLY A 458 -0.94 -33.81 3.68
N VAL A 459 -1.38 -33.02 2.69
CA VAL A 459 -0.60 -32.67 1.49
C VAL A 459 -0.22 -31.19 1.54
N PRO A 460 1.05 -30.81 1.28
CA PRO A 460 1.46 -29.41 1.27
C PRO A 460 0.68 -28.56 0.26
N VAL A 461 0.40 -27.29 0.60
CA VAL A 461 -0.35 -26.35 -0.28
C VAL A 461 0.25 -26.29 -1.69
N ALA A 462 1.58 -26.29 -1.80
CA ALA A 462 2.28 -26.20 -3.10
C ALA A 462 1.96 -27.36 -4.05
N ASP A 463 1.63 -28.54 -3.52
CA ASP A 463 1.28 -29.72 -4.31
C ASP A 463 -0.22 -29.78 -4.62
N LEU A 464 -1.05 -29.02 -3.91
CA LEU A 464 -2.50 -28.97 -4.12
C LEU A 464 -2.92 -27.87 -5.10
N VAL A 465 -2.28 -26.70 -5.07
CA VAL A 465 -2.68 -25.58 -5.95
C VAL A 465 -2.58 -25.99 -7.43
N GLY A 466 -3.65 -25.72 -8.18
CA GLY A 466 -3.79 -26.07 -9.59
C GLY A 466 -4.28 -27.49 -9.86
N ARG A 467 -4.37 -28.36 -8.84
CA ARG A 467 -4.95 -29.70 -8.96
C ARG A 467 -6.45 -29.70 -8.66
N THR A 468 -7.10 -30.80 -9.00
CA THR A 468 -8.51 -31.09 -8.72
C THR A 468 -8.64 -32.11 -7.60
N VAL A 469 -9.87 -32.26 -7.07
CA VAL A 469 -10.16 -33.28 -6.04
C VAL A 469 -9.86 -34.72 -6.51
N TYR A 470 -9.95 -34.99 -7.81
CA TYR A 470 -9.64 -36.31 -8.38
C TYR A 470 -8.15 -36.66 -8.36
N ASP A 471 -7.28 -35.66 -8.25
CA ASP A 471 -5.82 -35.87 -8.22
C ASP A 471 -5.32 -36.24 -6.81
N VAL A 472 -6.19 -36.13 -5.79
CA VAL A 472 -5.81 -36.23 -4.37
C VAL A 472 -6.66 -37.24 -3.60
N PHE A 473 -7.98 -37.27 -3.84
CA PHE A 473 -8.91 -38.12 -3.09
C PHE A 473 -9.31 -39.38 -3.88
N PRO A 474 -9.69 -40.46 -3.20
CA PRO A 474 -10.28 -41.64 -3.82
C PRO A 474 -11.48 -41.27 -4.70
N LYS A 475 -11.68 -41.98 -5.81
CA LYS A 475 -12.70 -41.64 -6.82
C LYS A 475 -14.10 -41.44 -6.22
N HIS A 476 -14.51 -42.30 -5.28
CA HIS A 476 -15.85 -42.23 -4.67
C HIS A 476 -16.05 -40.97 -3.82
N GLU A 477 -15.05 -40.52 -3.05
CA GLU A 477 -15.07 -39.26 -2.32
C GLU A 477 -14.96 -38.06 -3.26
N ALA A 478 -14.07 -38.13 -4.24
CA ALA A 478 -13.88 -37.07 -5.24
C ALA A 478 -15.17 -36.81 -6.06
N ASP A 479 -15.91 -37.86 -6.41
CA ASP A 479 -17.21 -37.77 -7.11
C ASP A 479 -18.23 -36.99 -6.25
N VAL A 480 -18.28 -37.26 -4.94
CA VAL A 480 -19.17 -36.54 -4.00
C VAL A 480 -18.78 -35.07 -3.90
N PHE A 481 -17.50 -34.76 -3.66
CA PHE A 481 -17.02 -33.38 -3.56
C PHE A 481 -17.26 -32.60 -4.85
N TRP A 482 -17.02 -33.23 -6.00
CA TRP A 482 -17.26 -32.61 -7.31
C TRP A 482 -18.74 -32.32 -7.54
N GLN A 483 -19.63 -33.27 -7.23
CA GLN A 483 -21.06 -33.09 -7.38
C GLN A 483 -21.58 -31.94 -6.54
N GLN A 484 -21.15 -31.83 -5.28
CA GLN A 484 -21.52 -30.73 -4.38
C GLN A 484 -21.00 -29.38 -4.89
N ASP A 485 -19.73 -29.30 -5.28
CA ASP A 485 -19.17 -28.09 -5.89
C ASP A 485 -19.98 -27.68 -7.16
N ALA A 486 -20.31 -28.66 -8.01
CA ALA A 486 -21.05 -28.43 -9.25
C ALA A 486 -22.50 -27.98 -9.01
N GLN A 487 -23.12 -28.39 -7.90
CA GLN A 487 -24.45 -27.91 -7.51
C GLN A 487 -24.41 -26.44 -7.10
N VAL A 488 -23.40 -26.03 -6.34
CA VAL A 488 -23.22 -24.62 -5.95
C VAL A 488 -23.01 -23.75 -7.19
N PHE A 489 -22.14 -24.16 -8.12
CA PHE A 489 -21.95 -23.47 -9.41
C PHE A 489 -23.23 -23.38 -10.26
N ARG A 490 -24.14 -24.35 -10.17
CA ARG A 490 -25.41 -24.34 -10.92
C ARG A 490 -26.51 -23.52 -10.25
N ARG A 491 -26.65 -23.58 -8.93
CA ARG A 491 -27.75 -22.96 -8.19
C ARG A 491 -27.45 -21.52 -7.76
N GLU A 492 -26.18 -21.12 -7.75
CA GLU A 492 -25.71 -19.81 -7.26
C GLU A 492 -26.10 -19.49 -5.80
N THR A 493 -26.43 -20.51 -5.01
CA THR A 493 -26.78 -20.41 -3.59
C THR A 493 -25.72 -21.08 -2.73
N GLU A 494 -25.50 -20.56 -1.52
CA GLU A 494 -24.65 -21.23 -0.53
C GLU A 494 -25.19 -22.62 -0.19
N GLN A 495 -24.29 -23.59 0.03
CA GLN A 495 -24.64 -24.93 0.48
C GLN A 495 -23.73 -25.38 1.61
N GLU A 496 -24.31 -26.14 2.53
CA GLU A 496 -23.59 -26.81 3.61
C GLU A 496 -23.96 -28.29 3.58
N ASN A 497 -22.94 -29.14 3.57
CA ASN A 497 -23.11 -30.59 3.45
C ASN A 497 -22.25 -31.31 4.48
N GLU A 498 -22.80 -32.31 5.14
CA GLU A 498 -22.04 -33.26 5.95
C GLU A 498 -21.56 -34.41 5.06
N GLU A 499 -20.28 -34.72 5.13
CA GLU A 499 -19.63 -35.71 4.27
C GLU A 499 -18.44 -36.37 4.98
N GLN A 500 -17.92 -37.46 4.41
CA GLN A 500 -16.72 -38.11 4.90
C GLN A 500 -15.53 -37.71 4.04
N LEU A 501 -14.42 -37.42 4.70
CA LEU A 501 -13.15 -37.14 4.05
C LEU A 501 -12.08 -38.00 4.68
N THR A 502 -11.38 -38.77 3.84
CA THR A 502 -10.22 -39.56 4.25
C THR A 502 -8.95 -38.83 3.84
N ASN A 503 -8.10 -38.53 4.82
CA ASN A 503 -6.82 -37.88 4.57
C ASN A 503 -5.79 -38.88 4.00
N ILE A 504 -4.61 -38.41 3.59
CA ILE A 504 -3.58 -39.30 3.02
C ILE A 504 -3.02 -40.33 4.02
N TYR A 505 -3.23 -40.11 5.32
CA TYR A 505 -2.81 -41.01 6.39
C TYR A 505 -3.83 -42.14 6.63
N GLY A 506 -4.96 -42.13 5.91
CA GLY A 506 -6.04 -43.12 6.05
C GLY A 506 -7.03 -42.83 7.16
N THR A 507 -6.93 -41.69 7.85
CA THR A 507 -7.89 -41.28 8.87
C THR A 507 -9.12 -40.67 8.21
N THR A 508 -10.30 -41.19 8.55
CA THR A 508 -11.58 -40.69 8.03
C THR A 508 -12.24 -39.77 9.03
N TYR A 509 -12.62 -38.58 8.58
CA TYR A 509 -13.29 -37.55 9.36
C TYR A 509 -14.73 -37.37 8.87
N CYS A 510 -15.65 -37.13 9.80
CA CYS A 510 -16.95 -36.56 9.48
C CYS A 510 -16.78 -35.04 9.42
N ILE A 511 -16.99 -34.46 8.25
CA ILE A 511 -16.81 -33.02 8.02
C ILE A 511 -18.12 -32.35 7.61
N ALA A 512 -18.29 -31.10 8.00
CA ALA A 512 -19.30 -30.20 7.47
C ALA A 512 -18.61 -29.16 6.58
N THR A 513 -18.90 -29.16 5.28
CA THR A 513 -18.31 -28.22 4.33
C THR A 513 -19.33 -27.18 3.89
N LYS A 514 -19.09 -25.92 4.25
CA LYS A 514 -19.87 -24.77 3.76
C LYS A 514 -19.20 -24.19 2.51
N ARG A 515 -19.97 -24.03 1.43
CA ARG A 515 -19.51 -23.55 0.12
C ARG A 515 -20.31 -22.33 -0.32
N SER A 516 -19.62 -21.30 -0.78
CA SER A 516 -20.21 -20.06 -1.30
C SER A 516 -19.54 -19.62 -2.60
N LEU A 517 -20.27 -18.86 -3.42
CA LEU A 517 -19.75 -18.29 -4.66
C LEU A 517 -19.46 -16.80 -4.50
N HIS A 518 -18.27 -16.41 -4.94
CA HIS A 518 -17.82 -15.03 -4.95
C HIS A 518 -17.38 -14.63 -6.36
N LYS A 519 -17.60 -13.37 -6.73
CA LYS A 519 -17.09 -12.81 -7.99
C LYS A 519 -15.81 -12.02 -7.71
N ASP A 520 -14.77 -12.28 -8.48
CA ASP A 520 -13.59 -11.41 -8.48
C ASP A 520 -13.87 -10.08 -9.22
N ALA A 521 -12.92 -9.14 -9.15
CA ALA A 521 -13.03 -7.85 -9.84
C ALA A 521 -13.13 -7.97 -11.38
N ALA A 522 -12.78 -9.14 -11.95
CA ALA A 522 -12.90 -9.44 -13.37
C ALA A 522 -14.21 -10.19 -13.73
N GLY A 523 -15.08 -10.44 -12.74
CA GLY A 523 -16.35 -11.15 -12.89
C GLY A 523 -16.22 -12.67 -12.98
N ASN A 524 -15.06 -13.26 -12.68
CA ASN A 524 -14.94 -14.71 -12.59
C ASN A 524 -15.56 -15.20 -11.28
N LEU A 525 -16.32 -16.30 -11.37
CA LEU A 525 -16.88 -16.98 -10.20
C LEU A 525 -15.81 -17.85 -9.55
N LEU A 526 -15.63 -17.67 -8.25
CA LEU A 526 -14.74 -18.39 -7.36
C LEU A 526 -15.59 -19.09 -6.30
N LEU A 527 -15.37 -20.40 -6.13
CA LEU A 527 -16.01 -21.17 -5.08
C LEU A 527 -15.13 -21.13 -3.84
N VAL A 528 -15.64 -20.60 -2.72
CA VAL A 528 -14.96 -20.58 -1.43
C VAL A 528 -15.59 -21.64 -0.54
N GLY A 529 -14.78 -22.54 0.00
CA GLY A 529 -15.21 -23.60 0.90
C GLY A 529 -14.51 -23.53 2.25
N VAL A 530 -15.27 -23.72 3.32
CA VAL A 530 -14.77 -23.86 4.70
C VAL A 530 -15.21 -25.22 5.22
N ILE A 531 -14.27 -26.01 5.73
CA ILE A 531 -14.52 -27.35 6.28
C ILE A 531 -14.45 -27.28 7.79
N ARG A 532 -15.41 -27.88 8.49
CA ARG A 532 -15.37 -28.07 9.93
C ARG A 532 -15.36 -29.56 10.25
N ASP A 533 -14.40 -29.99 11.05
CA ASP A 533 -14.41 -31.35 11.61
C ASP A 533 -15.52 -31.47 12.66
N ILE A 534 -16.47 -32.37 12.42
CA ILE A 534 -17.60 -32.66 13.31
C ILE A 534 -17.55 -34.10 13.84
N THR A 535 -16.42 -34.80 13.68
CA THR A 535 -16.25 -36.20 14.09
C THR A 535 -16.53 -36.39 15.59
N GLN A 536 -15.91 -35.57 16.44
CA GLN A 536 -16.12 -35.62 17.90
C GLN A 536 -17.55 -35.22 18.28
N ARG A 537 -18.12 -34.22 17.60
CA ARG A 537 -19.50 -33.79 17.85
C ARG A 537 -20.47 -34.93 17.56
N LYS A 538 -20.30 -35.64 16.44
CA LYS A 538 -21.12 -36.79 16.05
C LYS A 538 -20.96 -37.96 17.02
N SER A 539 -19.74 -38.26 17.48
CA SER A 539 -19.53 -39.34 18.46
C SER A 539 -20.19 -39.04 19.81
N VAL A 540 -20.09 -37.79 20.29
CA VAL A 540 -20.75 -37.36 21.54
C VAL A 540 -22.27 -37.37 21.41
N GLU A 541 -22.81 -36.94 20.27
CA GLU A 541 -24.25 -36.98 20.00
C GLU A 541 -24.80 -38.41 20.04
N GLU A 542 -24.05 -39.36 19.48
CA GLU A 542 -24.42 -40.77 19.49
C GLU A 542 -24.30 -41.42 20.89
N GLU A 543 -23.26 -41.06 21.65
CA GLU A 543 -23.11 -41.47 23.05
C GLU A 543 -24.25 -40.93 23.92
N LEU A 544 -24.59 -39.64 23.79
CA LEU A 544 -25.69 -39.01 24.52
C LEU A 544 -27.02 -39.70 24.23
N ARG A 545 -27.26 -40.08 22.96
CA ARG A 545 -28.45 -40.84 22.54
C ARG A 545 -28.53 -42.23 23.18
N ARG A 546 -27.39 -42.90 23.39
CA ARG A 546 -27.34 -44.20 24.10
C ARG A 546 -27.62 -44.03 25.59
N THR A 547 -26.94 -43.09 26.25
CA THR A 547 -27.09 -42.85 27.69
C THR A 547 -28.51 -42.41 28.05
N THR A 548 -29.15 -41.57 27.23
CA THR A 548 -30.55 -41.17 27.44
C THR A 548 -31.52 -42.36 27.32
N ALA A 549 -31.28 -43.29 26.39
CA ALA A 549 -32.08 -44.51 26.29
C ALA A 549 -31.90 -45.42 27.53
N GLU A 550 -30.69 -45.59 28.03
CA GLU A 550 -30.41 -46.39 29.25
C GLU A 550 -31.04 -45.77 30.51
N LEU A 551 -30.88 -44.46 30.70
CA LEU A 551 -31.50 -43.71 31.81
C LEU A 551 -33.02 -43.83 31.79
N SER A 552 -33.64 -43.76 30.61
CA SER A 552 -35.11 -43.88 30.48
C SER A 552 -35.62 -45.23 30.97
N LYS A 553 -34.88 -46.32 30.69
CA LYS A 553 -35.22 -47.67 31.14
C LYS A 553 -35.08 -47.83 32.65
N SER A 554 -33.98 -47.33 33.23
CA SER A 554 -33.73 -47.43 34.68
C SER A 554 -34.76 -46.63 35.50
N ASN A 555 -35.21 -45.47 35.00
CA ASN A 555 -36.23 -44.66 35.68
C ASN A 555 -37.60 -45.36 35.77
N GLU A 556 -37.96 -46.15 34.76
CA GLU A 556 -39.22 -46.90 34.76
C GLU A 556 -39.22 -48.04 35.79
N GLU A 557 -38.09 -48.76 35.91
CA GLU A 557 -37.91 -49.81 36.92
C GLU A 557 -37.98 -49.26 38.36
N LEU A 558 -37.38 -48.09 38.59
CA LEU A 558 -37.43 -47.38 39.88
C LEU A 558 -38.87 -47.02 40.29
N ARG A 559 -39.67 -46.49 39.36
CA ARG A 559 -41.08 -46.13 39.61
C ARG A 559 -41.92 -47.33 40.03
N GLN A 560 -41.74 -48.48 39.38
CA GLN A 560 -42.48 -49.70 39.71
C GLN A 560 -42.14 -50.21 41.13
N SER A 561 -40.86 -50.13 41.53
CA SER A 561 -40.43 -50.52 42.87
C SER A 561 -41.03 -49.60 43.96
N GLN A 562 -41.05 -48.30 43.73
CA GLN A 562 -41.64 -47.32 44.65
C GLN A 562 -43.14 -47.56 44.90
N ASN A 563 -43.91 -47.82 43.84
CA ASN A 563 -45.34 -48.09 43.96
C ASN A 563 -45.63 -49.36 44.79
N ARG A 564 -44.79 -50.40 44.64
CA ARG A 564 -44.92 -51.64 45.40
C ARG A 564 -44.60 -51.46 46.88
N LEU A 565 -43.56 -50.68 47.20
CA LEU A 565 -43.21 -50.34 48.58
C LEU A 565 -44.31 -49.52 49.27
N SER A 566 -44.89 -48.54 48.56
CA SER A 566 -45.99 -47.74 49.10
C SER A 566 -47.24 -48.56 49.42
N TYR A 567 -47.60 -49.53 48.57
CA TYR A 567 -48.74 -50.42 48.83
C TYR A 567 -48.53 -51.28 50.08
N LEU A 568 -47.34 -51.86 50.26
CA LEU A 568 -47.00 -52.67 51.42
C LEU A 568 -46.95 -51.86 52.73
N ALA A 569 -46.61 -50.57 52.66
CA ALA A 569 -46.56 -49.70 53.82
C ALA A 569 -47.96 -49.33 54.35
N ASN A 570 -49.00 -49.34 53.50
CA ASN A 570 -50.33 -48.81 53.83
C ASN A 570 -51.43 -49.87 53.98
N HIS A 571 -51.19 -51.11 53.58
CA HIS A 571 -52.20 -52.18 53.62
C HIS A 571 -51.75 -53.37 54.50
N ASP A 572 -52.71 -54.01 55.16
CA ASP A 572 -52.50 -55.26 55.91
C ASP A 572 -52.22 -56.41 54.92
N PRO A 573 -51.07 -57.10 55.03
CA PRO A 573 -50.67 -58.11 54.04
C PRO A 573 -51.58 -59.35 54.03
N LEU A 574 -52.34 -59.59 55.11
CA LEU A 574 -53.24 -60.74 55.19
C LEU A 574 -54.60 -60.46 54.54
N THR A 575 -55.22 -59.32 54.86
CA THR A 575 -56.60 -58.99 54.45
C THR A 575 -56.69 -58.05 53.26
N GLY A 576 -55.63 -57.30 52.96
CA GLY A 576 -55.60 -56.25 51.93
C GLY A 576 -56.29 -54.94 52.35
N LEU A 577 -56.89 -54.89 53.54
CA LEU A 577 -57.48 -53.67 54.08
C LEU A 577 -56.40 -52.65 54.47
N PRO A 578 -56.72 -51.35 54.55
CA PRO A 578 -55.90 -50.37 55.25
C PRO A 578 -55.33 -50.91 56.57
N ASN A 579 -54.02 -50.77 56.75
CA ASN A 579 -53.38 -51.09 58.03
C ASN A 579 -53.54 -49.94 59.02
N ARG A 580 -52.99 -50.10 60.23
CA ARG A 580 -53.06 -49.09 61.29
C ARG A 580 -52.58 -47.69 60.86
N GLN A 581 -51.51 -47.62 60.08
CA GLN A 581 -50.97 -46.34 59.62
C GLN A 581 -51.95 -45.66 58.66
N TYR A 582 -52.40 -46.36 57.62
CA TYR A 582 -53.29 -45.78 56.62
C TYR A 582 -54.69 -45.49 57.18
N PHE A 583 -55.15 -46.30 58.14
CA PHE A 583 -56.35 -46.01 58.93
C PHE A 583 -56.26 -44.67 59.65
N HIS A 584 -55.16 -44.41 60.34
CA HIS A 584 -54.96 -43.17 61.11
C HIS A 584 -54.97 -41.95 60.19
N GLU A 585 -54.31 -42.05 59.03
CA GLU A 585 -54.35 -41.00 58.00
C GLU A 585 -55.77 -40.78 57.48
N LYS A 586 -56.54 -41.85 57.23
CA LYS A 586 -57.92 -41.75 56.75
C LYS A 586 -58.88 -41.18 57.78
N LEU A 587 -58.72 -41.53 59.05
CA LEU A 587 -59.54 -40.99 60.14
C LEU A 587 -59.25 -39.50 60.34
N GLN A 588 -57.98 -39.10 60.33
CA GLN A 588 -57.58 -37.70 60.41
C GLN A 588 -58.17 -36.90 59.25
N GLN A 589 -58.05 -37.39 58.01
CA GLN A 589 -58.66 -36.77 56.83
C GLN A 589 -60.18 -36.64 56.96
N ALA A 590 -60.85 -37.66 57.48
CA ALA A 590 -62.30 -37.63 57.67
C ALA A 590 -62.72 -36.59 58.73
N ILE A 591 -61.97 -36.47 59.83
CA ILE A 591 -62.20 -35.49 60.89
C ILE A 591 -62.00 -34.06 60.35
N GLU A 592 -60.86 -33.79 59.71
CA GLU A 592 -60.56 -32.46 59.11
C GLU A 592 -61.61 -32.05 58.08
N TRP A 593 -62.03 -32.99 57.22
CA TRP A 593 -63.10 -32.74 56.26
C TRP A 593 -64.43 -32.46 56.96
N ALA A 594 -64.75 -33.20 58.01
CA ALA A 594 -66.00 -33.04 58.75
C ALA A 594 -66.04 -31.72 59.54
N GLU A 595 -64.92 -31.29 60.12
CA GLU A 595 -64.76 -29.98 60.74
C GLU A 595 -65.06 -28.86 59.73
N ALA A 596 -64.41 -28.89 58.57
CA ALA A 596 -64.59 -27.90 57.52
C ALA A 596 -66.02 -27.83 56.96
N ASN A 597 -66.74 -28.97 56.96
CA ASN A 597 -68.07 -29.09 56.36
C ASN A 597 -69.22 -29.14 57.39
N ARG A 598 -68.91 -28.97 58.69
CA ARG A 598 -69.87 -29.11 59.81
C ARG A 598 -70.67 -30.41 59.75
N ARG A 599 -69.97 -31.51 59.49
CA ARG A 599 -70.51 -32.88 59.47
C ARG A 599 -69.97 -33.69 60.63
N GLN A 600 -70.56 -34.85 60.88
CA GLN A 600 -70.10 -35.79 61.90
C GLN A 600 -69.37 -36.95 61.24
N VAL A 601 -68.41 -37.54 61.98
CA VAL A 601 -67.75 -38.80 61.62
C VAL A 601 -68.04 -39.78 62.73
N ALA A 602 -68.47 -40.99 62.38
CA ALA A 602 -68.57 -42.08 63.34
C ALA A 602 -67.38 -43.04 63.16
N LEU A 603 -66.75 -43.36 64.28
CA LEU A 603 -65.75 -44.40 64.36
C LEU A 603 -66.36 -45.60 65.08
N LEU A 604 -66.32 -46.75 64.42
CA LEU A 604 -66.67 -48.03 65.01
C LEU A 604 -65.39 -48.82 65.23
N PHE A 605 -65.18 -49.31 66.44
CA PHE A 605 -64.12 -50.22 66.81
C PHE A 605 -64.71 -51.60 67.07
N LEU A 606 -64.21 -52.62 66.39
CA LEU A 606 -64.80 -53.94 66.34
C LEU A 606 -63.75 -54.97 66.75
N ASP A 607 -64.17 -55.91 67.57
CA ASP A 607 -63.37 -57.07 67.92
C ASP A 607 -64.20 -58.35 67.76
N LEU A 608 -63.58 -59.40 67.22
CA LEU A 608 -64.25 -60.66 66.96
C LEU A 608 -64.29 -61.53 68.22
N ASP A 609 -65.49 -61.67 68.78
CA ASP A 609 -65.71 -62.50 69.94
C ASP A 609 -65.42 -63.98 69.62
N GLY A 610 -64.50 -64.58 70.37
CA GLY A 610 -64.16 -65.99 70.25
C GLY A 610 -63.13 -66.31 69.16
N PHE A 611 -62.55 -65.31 68.50
CA PHE A 611 -61.49 -65.53 67.49
C PHE A 611 -60.29 -66.32 68.04
N LYS A 612 -59.83 -66.00 69.26
CA LYS A 612 -58.78 -66.76 69.93
C LYS A 612 -59.13 -68.25 70.07
N GLN A 613 -60.39 -68.57 70.41
CA GLN A 613 -60.84 -69.95 70.53
C GLN A 613 -60.84 -70.67 69.16
N VAL A 614 -61.17 -69.96 68.07
CA VAL A 614 -61.05 -70.49 66.71
C VAL A 614 -59.59 -70.82 66.38
N ASN A 615 -58.65 -69.92 66.67
CA ASN A 615 -57.22 -70.18 66.47
C ASN A 615 -56.73 -71.37 67.31
N ASP A 616 -57.10 -71.43 68.59
CA ASP A 616 -56.66 -72.46 69.52
C ASP A 616 -57.25 -73.84 69.16
N THR A 617 -58.45 -73.88 68.55
CA THR A 617 -59.16 -75.14 68.22
C THR A 617 -58.93 -75.62 66.79
N LEU A 618 -58.89 -74.72 65.81
CA LEU A 618 -58.85 -75.03 64.37
C LEU A 618 -57.56 -74.59 63.68
N GLY A 619 -56.64 -73.95 64.42
CA GLY A 619 -55.35 -73.50 63.92
C GLY A 619 -55.37 -72.10 63.29
N HIS A 620 -54.19 -71.48 63.26
CA HIS A 620 -54.02 -70.11 62.74
C HIS A 620 -54.37 -69.94 61.27
N SER A 621 -54.25 -70.98 60.44
CA SER A 621 -54.62 -70.91 59.01
C SER A 621 -56.13 -70.70 58.81
N ILE A 622 -56.97 -71.37 59.60
CA ILE A 622 -58.43 -71.18 59.59
C ILE A 622 -58.78 -69.81 60.18
N GLY A 623 -58.05 -69.36 61.21
CA GLY A 623 -58.15 -68.00 61.73
C GLY A 623 -57.86 -66.93 60.69
N ASP A 624 -56.80 -67.09 59.91
CA ASP A 624 -56.43 -66.18 58.83
C ASP A 624 -57.50 -66.12 57.72
N GLN A 625 -58.09 -67.27 57.38
CA GLN A 625 -59.21 -67.32 56.43
C GLN A 625 -60.49 -66.72 57.00
N LEU A 626 -60.73 -66.88 58.29
CA LEU A 626 -61.82 -66.23 58.99
C LEU A 626 -61.63 -64.71 58.91
N LEU A 627 -60.45 -64.18 59.20
CA LEU A 627 -60.15 -62.75 59.09
C LEU A 627 -60.31 -62.21 57.67
N LYS A 628 -59.86 -62.93 56.65
CA LYS A 628 -60.09 -62.58 55.23
C LYS A 628 -61.59 -62.56 54.89
N SER A 629 -62.33 -63.54 55.37
CA SER A 629 -63.78 -63.65 55.13
C SER A 629 -64.56 -62.57 55.86
N VAL A 630 -64.18 -62.26 57.10
CA VAL A 630 -64.71 -61.13 57.89
C VAL A 630 -64.43 -59.82 57.17
N SER A 631 -63.20 -59.60 56.71
CA SER A 631 -62.81 -58.40 55.96
C SER A 631 -63.70 -58.24 54.72
N LYS A 632 -63.87 -59.30 53.93
CA LYS A 632 -64.74 -59.28 52.76
C LYS A 632 -66.21 -59.00 53.11
N ARG A 633 -66.74 -59.62 54.17
CA ARG A 633 -68.12 -59.38 54.62
C ARG A 633 -68.31 -57.93 55.08
N LEU A 634 -67.37 -57.39 55.85
CA LEU A 634 -67.39 -56.00 56.31
C LEU A 634 -67.34 -55.03 55.14
N THR A 635 -66.40 -55.21 54.20
CA THR A 635 -66.31 -54.35 53.01
C THR A 635 -67.55 -54.43 52.14
N CYS A 636 -68.16 -55.61 51.96
CA CYS A 636 -69.38 -55.76 51.16
C CYS A 636 -70.64 -55.23 51.87
N CYS A 637 -70.66 -55.16 53.20
CA CYS A 637 -71.82 -54.64 53.94
C CYS A 637 -71.81 -53.10 54.07
N LEU A 638 -70.69 -52.45 53.74
CA LEU A 638 -70.48 -51.01 53.85
C LEU A 638 -70.44 -50.32 52.48
N ARG A 639 -70.57 -48.99 52.47
CA ARG A 639 -70.53 -48.18 51.23
C ARG A 639 -69.07 -47.93 50.83
N VAL A 640 -68.84 -47.58 49.55
CA VAL A 640 -67.50 -47.24 49.03
C VAL A 640 -66.87 -46.04 49.76
N SER A 641 -67.69 -45.12 50.30
CA SER A 641 -67.24 -43.99 51.12
C SER A 641 -66.72 -44.40 52.50
N ASP A 642 -67.11 -45.57 52.99
CA ASP A 642 -66.80 -46.04 54.32
C ASP A 642 -65.44 -46.74 54.29
N THR A 643 -64.59 -46.47 55.28
CA THR A 643 -63.25 -47.07 55.32
C THR A 643 -63.24 -48.19 56.35
N VAL A 644 -62.98 -49.42 55.91
CA VAL A 644 -62.72 -50.57 56.79
C VAL A 644 -61.23 -50.73 56.92
N ALA A 645 -60.71 -50.82 58.14
CA ALA A 645 -59.31 -51.10 58.39
C ALA A 645 -59.15 -52.27 59.36
N ARG A 646 -57.98 -52.89 59.32
CA ARG A 646 -57.57 -53.90 60.31
C ARG A 646 -56.35 -53.39 61.04
N LEU A 647 -56.47 -53.20 62.36
CA LEU A 647 -55.40 -52.63 63.16
C LEU A 647 -54.39 -53.69 63.62
N GLY A 648 -54.83 -54.94 63.73
CA GLY A 648 -54.03 -56.10 64.10
C GLY A 648 -54.90 -57.18 64.72
N GLY A 649 -54.43 -58.44 64.73
CA GLY A 649 -55.19 -59.54 65.35
C GLY A 649 -56.61 -59.69 64.79
N ASP A 650 -57.60 -59.64 65.68
CA ASP A 650 -59.04 -59.66 65.46
C ASP A 650 -59.71 -58.28 65.48
N GLU A 651 -58.93 -57.20 65.57
CA GLU A 651 -59.44 -55.84 65.69
C GLU A 651 -59.63 -55.19 64.31
N PHE A 652 -60.87 -54.77 64.05
CA PHE A 652 -61.26 -54.03 62.87
C PHE A 652 -61.81 -52.66 63.26
N THR A 653 -61.63 -51.68 62.38
CA THR A 653 -62.26 -50.38 62.54
C THR A 653 -63.03 -50.01 61.29
N VAL A 654 -64.10 -49.25 61.48
CA VAL A 654 -64.90 -48.69 60.40
C VAL A 654 -65.04 -47.19 60.63
N ILE A 655 -64.65 -46.41 59.62
CA ILE A 655 -64.84 -44.96 59.56
C ILE A 655 -66.05 -44.70 58.68
N LEU A 656 -67.07 -44.07 59.25
CA LEU A 656 -68.25 -43.61 58.53
C LEU A 656 -68.17 -42.08 58.41
N PRO A 657 -67.73 -41.54 57.27
CA PRO A 657 -67.68 -40.11 57.07
C PRO A 657 -69.09 -39.53 56.83
N ALA A 658 -69.29 -38.27 57.23
CA ALA A 658 -70.49 -37.50 56.93
C ALA A 658 -71.82 -38.09 57.43
N VAL A 659 -71.83 -38.73 58.59
CA VAL A 659 -73.06 -39.29 59.17
C VAL A 659 -74.03 -38.16 59.60
N PRO A 660 -75.34 -38.28 59.34
CA PRO A 660 -76.33 -37.26 59.71
C PRO A 660 -76.77 -37.33 61.19
N GLY A 661 -76.44 -38.41 61.89
CA GLY A 661 -76.73 -38.59 63.31
C GLY A 661 -76.60 -40.03 63.79
N ILE A 662 -76.67 -40.23 65.11
CA ILE A 662 -76.42 -41.51 65.78
C ILE A 662 -77.32 -42.66 65.30
N GLN A 663 -78.55 -42.38 64.89
CA GLN A 663 -79.51 -43.38 64.41
C GLN A 663 -79.02 -44.10 63.13
N GLU A 664 -78.30 -43.41 62.23
CA GLU A 664 -77.70 -44.08 61.06
C GLU A 664 -76.51 -44.96 61.45
N VAL A 665 -75.71 -44.51 62.42
CA VAL A 665 -74.58 -45.27 62.95
C VAL A 665 -75.04 -46.55 63.63
N ILE A 666 -76.11 -46.50 64.43
CA ILE A 666 -76.75 -47.66 65.06
C ILE A 666 -77.22 -48.66 64.00
N ARG A 667 -77.90 -48.19 62.95
CA ARG A 667 -78.33 -49.07 61.83
C ARG A 667 -77.16 -49.77 61.14
N VAL A 668 -76.04 -49.08 60.98
CA VAL A 668 -74.82 -49.70 60.41
C VAL A 668 -74.20 -50.70 61.38
N ALA A 669 -74.13 -50.39 62.67
CA ALA A 669 -73.63 -51.30 63.69
C ALA A 669 -74.47 -52.58 63.79
N ASP A 670 -75.80 -52.46 63.82
CA ASP A 670 -76.73 -53.61 63.81
C ASP A 670 -76.57 -54.45 62.53
N LYS A 671 -76.42 -53.79 61.38
CA LYS A 671 -76.16 -54.47 60.11
C LYS A 671 -74.86 -55.27 60.17
N ILE A 672 -73.79 -54.70 60.74
CA ILE A 672 -72.50 -55.40 60.91
C ILE A 672 -72.67 -56.59 61.86
N LEU A 673 -73.28 -56.40 63.02
CA LEU A 673 -73.54 -57.47 64.00
C LEU A 673 -74.29 -58.64 63.36
N HIS A 674 -75.40 -58.36 62.66
CA HIS A 674 -76.18 -59.39 61.97
C HIS A 674 -75.42 -60.08 60.83
N THR A 675 -74.58 -59.33 60.09
CA THR A 675 -73.80 -59.87 58.98
C THR A 675 -72.69 -60.80 59.47
N LEU A 676 -72.02 -60.44 60.57
CA LEU A 676 -70.94 -61.23 61.14
C LEU A 676 -71.45 -62.43 61.94
N ALA A 677 -72.63 -62.37 62.55
CA ALA A 677 -73.24 -63.50 63.25
C ALA A 677 -73.66 -64.68 62.33
N GLN A 678 -73.68 -64.47 61.01
CA GLN A 678 -73.95 -65.54 60.04
C GLN A 678 -72.79 -66.56 60.00
N PRO A 679 -73.04 -67.87 59.90
CA PRO A 679 -71.98 -68.88 59.86
C PRO A 679 -70.96 -68.64 58.73
N PHE A 680 -69.68 -68.82 59.01
CA PHE A 680 -68.57 -68.80 58.05
C PHE A 680 -68.24 -70.23 57.65
N VAL A 681 -68.22 -70.50 56.34
CA VAL A 681 -67.77 -71.79 55.79
C VAL A 681 -66.31 -71.64 55.37
N LEU A 682 -65.42 -72.28 56.12
CA LEU A 682 -63.96 -72.18 55.96
C LEU A 682 -63.40 -73.60 55.89
N GLU A 683 -62.86 -73.99 54.73
CA GLU A 683 -62.26 -75.32 54.50
C GLU A 683 -63.08 -76.51 55.05
N GLY A 684 -64.41 -76.47 54.88
CA GLY A 684 -65.32 -77.54 55.33
C GLY A 684 -65.81 -77.41 56.78
N HIS A 685 -65.28 -76.48 57.57
CA HIS A 685 -65.77 -76.15 58.91
C HIS A 685 -66.81 -75.03 58.86
N THR A 686 -67.84 -75.14 59.70
CA THR A 686 -68.82 -74.07 59.92
C THR A 686 -68.49 -73.37 61.24
N VAL A 687 -67.90 -72.17 61.15
CA VAL A 687 -67.48 -71.38 62.30
C VAL A 687 -68.50 -70.26 62.55
N ARG A 688 -68.88 -70.06 63.81
CA ARG A 688 -69.74 -68.94 64.21
C ARG A 688 -68.96 -68.06 65.18
N VAL A 689 -68.76 -66.81 64.78
CA VAL A 689 -68.21 -65.76 65.64
C VAL A 689 -69.22 -64.62 65.72
N THR A 690 -69.17 -63.88 66.81
CA THR A 690 -69.89 -62.61 66.94
C THR A 690 -68.86 -61.48 67.00
N THR A 691 -69.32 -60.24 67.06
CA THR A 691 -68.42 -59.11 67.27
C THR A 691 -68.97 -58.20 68.36
N SER A 692 -68.06 -57.62 69.13
CA SER A 692 -68.38 -56.54 70.05
C SER A 692 -67.96 -55.22 69.38
N ILE A 693 -68.86 -54.24 69.35
CA ILE A 693 -68.63 -52.95 68.65
C ILE A 693 -68.66 -51.79 69.65
N GLY A 694 -67.66 -50.92 69.58
CA GLY A 694 -67.63 -49.64 70.28
C GLY A 694 -67.78 -48.49 69.31
N ILE A 695 -68.61 -47.51 69.65
CA ILE A 695 -68.98 -46.41 68.74
C ILE A 695 -68.62 -45.08 69.39
N SER A 696 -67.83 -44.25 68.69
CA SER A 696 -67.59 -42.85 69.05
C SER A 696 -67.89 -41.91 67.87
N LEU A 697 -68.28 -40.67 68.16
CA LEU A 697 -68.68 -39.70 67.15
C LEU A 697 -67.88 -38.41 67.33
N TYR A 698 -67.31 -37.92 66.25
CA TYR A 698 -66.76 -36.56 66.17
C TYR A 698 -67.87 -35.58 65.72
N PRO A 699 -68.02 -34.41 66.36
CA PRO A 699 -67.30 -33.92 67.54
C PRO A 699 -67.92 -34.33 68.88
N ASN A 700 -69.05 -35.05 68.87
CA ASN A 700 -69.90 -35.26 70.07
C ASN A 700 -69.22 -35.95 71.26
N HIS A 701 -68.36 -36.92 71.01
CA HIS A 701 -67.69 -37.69 72.05
C HIS A 701 -66.20 -37.33 72.19
N ALA A 702 -65.60 -36.74 71.16
CA ALA A 702 -64.22 -36.25 71.13
C ALA A 702 -64.01 -35.30 69.93
N GLU A 703 -63.09 -34.34 70.07
CA GLU A 703 -62.69 -33.40 69.01
C GLU A 703 -61.33 -33.74 68.37
N ASP A 704 -60.58 -34.67 68.95
CA ASP A 704 -59.29 -35.15 68.43
C ASP A 704 -59.32 -36.66 68.15
N LEU A 705 -58.46 -37.08 67.23
CA LEU A 705 -58.39 -38.45 66.73
C LEU A 705 -58.08 -39.48 67.84
N ASP A 706 -57.10 -39.18 68.70
CA ASP A 706 -56.63 -40.11 69.74
C ASP A 706 -57.71 -40.36 70.79
N THR A 707 -58.38 -39.29 71.24
CA THR A 707 -59.50 -39.40 72.18
C THR A 707 -60.69 -40.09 71.52
N LEU A 708 -60.98 -39.84 70.24
CA LEU A 708 -62.06 -40.52 69.52
C LEU A 708 -61.83 -42.04 69.44
N LEU A 709 -60.59 -42.46 69.19
CA LEU A 709 -60.16 -43.86 69.22
C LEU A 709 -60.30 -44.46 70.60
N GLN A 710 -59.76 -43.80 71.63
CA GLN A 710 -59.82 -44.27 73.01
C GLN A 710 -61.26 -44.45 73.49
N GLN A 711 -62.16 -43.53 73.11
CA GLN A 711 -63.58 -43.61 73.45
C GLN A 711 -64.29 -44.76 72.73
N ALA A 712 -63.96 -45.03 71.46
CA ALA A 712 -64.51 -46.17 70.74
C ALA A 712 -64.03 -47.50 71.32
N ASP A 713 -62.74 -47.63 71.63
CA ASP A 713 -62.17 -48.83 72.25
C ASP A 713 -62.77 -49.10 73.64
N ALA A 714 -62.85 -48.07 74.49
CA ALA A 714 -63.49 -48.18 75.80
C ALA A 714 -64.98 -48.57 75.71
N ALA A 715 -65.70 -48.06 74.70
CA ALA A 715 -67.08 -48.48 74.44
C ALA A 715 -67.16 -49.95 73.98
N MET A 716 -66.27 -50.39 73.10
CA MET A 716 -66.20 -51.78 72.64
C MET A 716 -65.93 -52.73 73.81
N TYR A 717 -65.03 -52.36 74.72
CA TYR A 717 -64.75 -53.14 75.92
C TYR A 717 -65.97 -53.25 76.84
N ARG A 718 -66.78 -52.19 76.98
CA ARG A 718 -68.07 -52.26 77.70
C ARG A 718 -69.05 -53.21 77.02
N ALA A 719 -69.14 -53.21 75.69
CA ALA A 719 -69.97 -54.16 74.94
C ALA A 719 -69.55 -55.62 75.20
N LYS A 720 -68.24 -55.89 75.29
CA LYS A 720 -67.70 -57.21 75.66
C LYS A 720 -68.12 -57.65 77.07
N GLN A 721 -68.07 -56.76 78.05
CA GLN A 721 -68.42 -57.08 79.44
C GLN A 721 -69.92 -57.30 79.65
N ALA A 722 -70.76 -56.58 78.91
CA ALA A 722 -72.21 -56.67 79.03
C ALA A 722 -72.83 -57.88 78.29
N GLY A 723 -72.03 -58.87 77.86
CA GLY A 723 -72.53 -60.13 77.28
C GLY A 723 -72.03 -60.47 75.87
N LYS A 724 -71.20 -59.62 75.25
CA LYS A 724 -70.68 -59.77 73.87
C LYS A 724 -71.79 -59.72 72.80
N SER A 725 -71.42 -59.75 71.51
CA SER A 725 -72.37 -59.72 70.38
C SER A 725 -73.33 -58.51 70.37
N GLN A 726 -72.84 -57.34 70.75
CA GLN A 726 -73.62 -56.11 70.81
C GLN A 726 -72.74 -54.89 70.57
N PHE A 727 -73.34 -53.71 70.46
CA PHE A 727 -72.62 -52.44 70.39
C PHE A 727 -72.81 -51.61 71.66
N ALA A 728 -71.86 -50.74 71.96
CA ALA A 728 -72.00 -49.70 72.98
C ALA A 728 -71.47 -48.36 72.45
N ILE A 729 -72.07 -47.26 72.92
CA ILE A 729 -71.75 -45.90 72.49
C ILE A 729 -70.92 -45.22 73.58
N ALA A 730 -69.89 -44.45 73.20
CA ALA A 730 -69.08 -43.65 74.13
C ALA A 730 -69.95 -42.62 74.88
N ASN A 731 -69.84 -42.59 76.21
CA ASN A 731 -70.57 -41.70 77.13
C ASN A 731 -72.08 -41.52 76.90
N GLN A 732 -72.85 -42.59 77.10
CA GLN A 732 -74.18 -42.46 77.70
C GLN A 732 -74.01 -42.33 79.22
N THR A 733 -74.17 -41.12 79.75
CA THR A 733 -74.57 -40.94 81.15
C THR A 733 -76.00 -41.46 81.27
N ASP A 734 -76.26 -42.41 82.18
CA ASP A 734 -77.61 -42.85 82.52
C ASP A 734 -78.48 -41.64 82.91
N TYR A 735 -79.26 -41.14 81.97
CA TYR A 735 -80.57 -40.59 82.27
C TYR A 735 -81.56 -41.73 82.04
N GLN A 736 -82.15 -42.19 83.14
CA GLN A 736 -83.48 -42.79 83.09
C GLN A 736 -84.40 -41.84 82.32
N ILE A 737 -84.91 -42.36 81.21
CA ILE A 737 -86.28 -42.16 80.76
C ILE A 737 -87.15 -42.73 81.91
N ASP A 738 -88.13 -41.97 82.39
CA ASP A 738 -89.07 -42.32 83.49
C ASP A 738 -88.89 -43.70 84.17
#